data_AF-A0A6P2CTT1-F1
#
_entry.id   AF-A0A6P2CTT1-F1
#
_cell.length_a   1.000
_cell.length_b   1.000
_cell.length_c   1.000
_cell.angle_alpha   90.00
_cell.angle_beta   90.00
_cell.angle_gamma   90.00
#
_symmetry.space_group_name_H-M   'P 1'
#
loop_
_entity.id
_entity.type
_entity.pdbx_description
1 polymer ?
#
loop_
_entity_poly.entity_id
_entity_poly.type
_entity_poly.pdbx_seq_one_letter_code
_entity_poly.pdbx_strand_id
1 'polypeptide(L)'
;MRLTAFALLLLVTDAAPAADVAPAPREIAVADTSPKEAPKFRLPGEAGVGRLVPDVAFTDLAGKPGKLSDFRGSKFTVVAFTNTTCPLCKKYRPALLRLEKEFAARGVSFLFVNPTKTDKPGDHGFAGRYVHDTDGVLTAALGATATTEVFVLDSARTLQYRGAFNDQYGLGYALEKPRANYLVTALEDLLVGKQPVVQATTAPGCELTSDAAKLPRVALTYHARIERIVQANCGECHRSGGVAAFALDTYDSVVANKGMIRKVVNKGTMPPWFAAPPKKGAHSPFANDRTLAESDKNDLLAWLASDLKEGDVADAPLSRKYESGWLIGKPDVVYQISKPIEIPAEGVMPYQNASVETTYDEDKWVQALEVQPSAREVVHHVLVFALPKGSRGTGGEAQGFFAAYVPGNSGMVYPEGYAKKLPKGSLLRFQIHYTPNGKATKDQTKIGLIFAKQAPRYEVRVAGIANPMFTIPPGANNHKVNASLPVIPFETRILALFPHAHLRGKAAKYDLRTPDGKVTTLLEVPHYDFNWQLQYRFAEPVHVPRGSGLSYVAWYDNSDKNPANPDPTKAVKWGPQTHNEMHLGYVEFVLDARSTNENFDFPKPEVKIPKGGIVIPEQFKNGLKRFDTNGDGKLDEKEIDALPPAVKNAVLEYLRHTTSE
;
A
#
# COMPACT_ATOMS: atom_id res chain seq x y z
N MET A 1 38.55 -38.64 47.64
CA MET A 1 37.83 -38.03 48.78
C MET A 1 38.31 -36.59 48.89
N ARG A 2 37.39 -35.64 48.67
CA ARG A 2 36.85 -34.75 49.73
C ARG A 2 37.82 -33.62 50.08
N LEU A 3 37.42 -32.39 50.36
CA LEU A 3 36.21 -31.58 50.22
C LEU A 3 36.64 -30.26 50.91
N THR A 4 36.02 -29.12 50.55
CA THR A 4 35.78 -27.94 51.42
C THR A 4 36.93 -27.04 51.89
N ALA A 5 36.81 -25.74 51.56
CA ALA A 5 36.34 -24.66 52.46
C ALA A 5 37.22 -23.38 52.54
N PHE A 6 36.53 -22.26 52.29
CA PHE A 6 36.56 -20.96 53.00
C PHE A 6 37.72 -19.94 52.89
N ALA A 7 37.25 -18.67 52.89
CA ALA A 7 37.83 -17.43 53.43
C ALA A 7 38.63 -16.47 52.51
N LEU A 8 37.95 -15.38 52.13
CA LEU A 8 38.29 -13.95 52.26
C LEU A 8 39.76 -13.58 52.61
N LEU A 9 40.40 -12.69 51.82
CA LEU A 9 40.73 -11.29 52.16
C LEU A 9 41.76 -10.68 51.19
N LEU A 10 41.60 -9.37 50.97
CA LEU A 10 42.37 -8.41 50.18
C LEU A 10 43.91 -8.51 50.27
N LEU A 11 44.57 -8.13 49.17
CA LEU A 11 45.68 -7.18 49.18
C LEU A 11 45.75 -6.43 47.83
N VAL A 12 45.70 -5.10 47.95
CA VAL A 12 45.86 -4.08 46.93
C VAL A 12 47.34 -3.90 46.61
N THR A 13 47.70 -3.73 45.33
CA THR A 13 48.85 -2.89 44.91
C THR A 13 48.49 -2.12 43.64
N ASP A 14 49.21 -1.01 43.47
CA ASP A 14 48.76 0.29 43.02
C ASP A 14 48.35 0.49 41.56
N ALA A 15 47.51 1.52 41.44
CA ALA A 15 47.01 2.13 40.23
C ALA A 15 48.10 2.83 39.39
N ALA A 16 48.01 2.65 38.07
CA ALA A 16 48.40 3.68 37.12
C ALA A 16 47.23 4.68 36.97
N PRO A 17 47.48 5.98 36.83
CA PRO A 17 46.42 6.97 36.75
C PRO A 17 45.61 6.74 35.47
N ALA A 18 44.29 6.62 35.64
CA ALA A 18 43.35 6.70 34.55
C ALA A 18 43.58 8.03 33.83
N ALA A 19 43.94 7.97 32.56
CA ALA A 19 43.68 9.09 31.68
C ALA A 19 42.17 9.37 31.78
N ASP A 20 41.80 10.61 32.12
CA ASP A 20 40.42 11.09 32.06
C ASP A 20 39.91 10.89 30.62
N VAL A 21 39.33 9.71 30.38
CA VAL A 21 38.45 9.51 29.24
C VAL A 21 37.23 10.35 29.59
N ALA A 22 37.15 11.54 28.98
CA ALA A 22 35.97 12.37 29.03
C ALA A 22 34.74 11.46 28.86
N PRO A 23 33.71 11.60 29.72
CA PRO A 23 32.52 10.78 29.59
C PRO A 23 32.05 10.87 28.15
N ALA A 24 31.87 9.70 27.51
CA ALA A 24 31.30 9.62 26.17
C ALA A 24 30.13 10.61 26.13
N PRO A 25 30.08 11.54 25.15
CA PRO A 25 29.04 12.54 25.12
C PRO A 25 27.71 11.80 25.27
N ARG A 26 26.97 12.12 26.33
CA ARG A 26 25.63 11.57 26.56
C ARG A 26 24.94 11.66 25.22
N GLU A 27 24.62 10.52 24.61
CA GLU A 27 23.72 10.50 23.47
C GLU A 27 22.49 11.26 23.91
N ILE A 28 22.36 12.48 23.40
CA ILE A 28 21.14 13.23 23.52
C ILE A 28 20.15 12.34 22.78
N ALA A 29 19.29 11.65 23.50
CA ALA A 29 18.14 10.98 22.92
C ALA A 29 17.42 12.05 22.10
N VAL A 30 17.65 12.04 20.78
CA VAL A 30 17.01 12.98 19.87
C VAL A 30 15.57 12.53 19.83
N ALA A 31 14.74 13.10 20.72
CA ALA A 31 13.31 13.10 20.53
C ALA A 31 13.09 13.57 19.09
N ASP A 32 12.36 12.77 18.31
CA ASP A 32 12.04 12.98 16.90
C ASP A 32 11.05 14.15 16.75
N THR A 33 11.44 15.32 17.26
CA THR A 33 10.73 16.58 17.12
C THR A 33 11.61 17.48 16.26
N SER A 34 11.94 17.01 15.05
CA SER A 34 12.56 17.90 14.08
C SER A 34 11.59 19.05 13.82
N PRO A 35 12.01 20.32 13.89
CA PRO A 35 11.17 21.46 13.50
C PRO A 35 10.97 21.53 11.97
N LYS A 36 11.45 20.52 11.23
CA LYS A 36 11.36 20.42 9.79
C LYS A 36 10.03 19.82 9.39
N GLU A 37 9.30 20.49 8.52
CA GLU A 37 7.99 20.02 8.04
C GLU A 37 7.99 19.89 6.52
N ALA A 38 8.00 18.65 6.05
CA ALA A 38 7.78 18.29 4.66
C ALA A 38 6.29 18.08 4.38
N PRO A 39 5.85 18.16 3.11
CA PRO A 39 4.52 17.71 2.70
C PRO A 39 4.25 16.29 3.22
N LYS A 40 3.08 16.07 3.83
CA LYS A 40 2.62 14.77 4.32
C LYS A 40 1.41 14.32 3.52
N PHE A 41 1.34 13.04 3.18
CA PHE A 41 0.16 12.47 2.52
C PHE A 41 -1.11 12.65 3.36
N ARG A 42 -2.23 12.86 2.69
CA ARG A 42 -3.57 12.93 3.30
C ARG A 42 -4.51 11.99 2.56
N LEU A 43 -5.48 11.41 3.28
CA LEU A 43 -6.57 10.70 2.63
C LEU A 43 -7.35 11.65 1.73
N PRO A 44 -7.52 11.34 0.42
CA PRO A 44 -8.14 12.26 -0.52
C PRO A 44 -9.53 12.74 -0.09
N GLY A 45 -10.40 11.82 0.34
CA GLY A 45 -11.76 12.14 0.78
C GLY A 45 -11.82 13.02 2.05
N GLU A 46 -10.90 12.82 3.01
CA GLU A 46 -10.77 13.68 4.20
C GLU A 46 -10.25 15.07 3.84
N ALA A 47 -9.43 15.15 2.80
CA ALA A 47 -8.95 16.39 2.24
C ALA A 47 -10.01 17.05 1.32
N GLY A 48 -11.17 16.43 1.10
CA GLY A 48 -12.24 16.98 0.26
C GLY A 48 -12.01 16.81 -1.24
N VAL A 49 -11.01 16.04 -1.67
CA VAL A 49 -10.89 15.60 -3.06
C VAL A 49 -12.15 14.83 -3.43
N GLY A 50 -12.64 15.04 -4.65
CA GLY A 50 -13.92 14.54 -5.14
C GLY A 50 -15.11 15.40 -4.73
N ARG A 51 -14.96 16.53 -4.04
CA ARG A 51 -16.09 17.40 -3.68
C ARG A 51 -16.34 18.48 -4.72
N LEU A 52 -17.61 18.88 -4.84
CA LEU A 52 -18.00 20.11 -5.52
C LEU A 52 -17.55 21.31 -4.69
N VAL A 53 -16.70 22.15 -5.26
CA VAL A 53 -16.33 23.43 -4.67
C VAL A 53 -17.45 24.44 -4.93
N PRO A 54 -17.96 25.14 -3.90
CA PRO A 54 -18.99 26.16 -4.06
C PRO A 54 -18.60 27.21 -5.10
N ASP A 55 -19.58 27.69 -5.88
CA ASP A 55 -19.32 28.74 -6.87
C ASP A 55 -19.23 30.11 -6.18
N VAL A 56 -18.02 30.46 -5.74
CA VAL A 56 -17.75 31.72 -5.03
C VAL A 56 -17.34 32.82 -6.00
N ALA A 57 -17.87 34.02 -5.74
CA ALA A 57 -17.49 35.24 -6.45
C ALA A 57 -16.20 35.84 -5.86
N PHE A 58 -15.46 36.56 -6.69
CA PHE A 58 -14.25 37.26 -6.30
C PHE A 58 -14.03 38.51 -7.18
N THR A 59 -13.14 39.39 -6.74
CA THR A 59 -12.64 40.52 -7.55
C THR A 59 -11.13 40.39 -7.65
N ASP A 60 -10.57 40.46 -8.85
CA ASP A 60 -9.12 40.39 -9.04
C ASP A 60 -8.44 41.75 -8.78
N LEU A 61 -7.09 41.75 -8.77
CA LEU A 61 -6.29 42.95 -8.54
C LEU A 61 -6.48 44.04 -9.61
N ALA A 62 -7.03 43.70 -10.78
CA ALA A 62 -7.40 44.66 -11.82
C ALA A 62 -8.81 45.25 -11.62
N GLY A 63 -9.49 44.90 -10.53
CA GLY A 63 -10.86 45.34 -10.23
C GLY A 63 -11.94 44.63 -11.03
N LYS A 64 -11.61 43.56 -11.77
CA LYS A 64 -12.58 42.83 -12.57
C LYS A 64 -13.31 41.79 -11.71
N PRO A 65 -14.65 41.76 -11.71
CA PRO A 65 -15.41 40.74 -10.99
C PRO A 65 -15.29 39.36 -11.66
N GLY A 66 -15.53 38.29 -10.91
CA GLY A 66 -15.52 36.92 -11.41
C GLY A 66 -16.06 35.92 -10.41
N LYS A 67 -16.10 34.65 -10.81
CA LYS A 67 -16.46 33.50 -9.97
C LYS A 67 -15.76 32.23 -10.44
N LEU A 68 -15.70 31.21 -9.58
CA LEU A 68 -15.03 29.95 -9.92
C LEU A 68 -15.62 29.26 -11.16
N SER A 69 -16.94 29.39 -11.39
CA SER A 69 -17.56 28.84 -12.59
C SER A 69 -17.18 29.55 -13.89
N ASP A 70 -16.53 30.72 -13.86
CA ASP A 70 -16.03 31.38 -15.07
C ASP A 70 -14.91 30.57 -15.75
N PHE A 71 -14.26 29.66 -15.01
CA PHE A 71 -13.21 28.80 -15.53
C PHE A 71 -13.71 27.49 -16.17
N ARG A 72 -15.04 27.28 -16.26
CA ARG A 72 -15.66 26.07 -16.87
C ARG A 72 -15.17 25.75 -18.30
N GLY A 73 -14.65 26.75 -19.03
CA GLY A 73 -14.08 26.56 -20.36
C GLY A 73 -12.69 25.88 -20.38
N SER A 74 -12.02 25.78 -19.24
CA SER A 74 -10.73 25.10 -19.11
C SER A 74 -10.93 23.62 -18.80
N LYS A 75 -10.00 22.75 -19.21
CA LYS A 75 -10.01 21.34 -18.79
C LYS A 75 -9.85 21.21 -17.28
N PHE A 76 -8.89 21.97 -16.74
CA PHE A 76 -8.64 22.08 -15.31
C PHE A 76 -8.32 23.53 -14.94
N THR A 77 -8.54 23.87 -13.66
CA THR A 77 -8.17 25.15 -13.07
C THR A 77 -7.29 24.90 -11.86
N VAL A 78 -6.08 25.43 -11.88
CA VAL A 78 -5.20 25.45 -10.71
C VAL A 78 -5.50 26.71 -9.91
N VAL A 79 -5.96 26.55 -8.67
CA VAL A 79 -6.03 27.63 -7.69
C VAL A 79 -4.80 27.54 -6.80
N ALA A 80 -3.87 28.48 -6.93
CA ALA A 80 -2.60 28.49 -6.21
C ALA A 80 -2.59 29.60 -5.15
N PHE A 81 -2.50 29.20 -3.88
CA PHE A 81 -2.29 30.16 -2.80
C PHE A 81 -0.85 30.66 -2.86
N THR A 82 -0.68 31.97 -2.65
CA THR A 82 0.62 32.63 -2.63
C THR A 82 0.50 33.99 -1.94
N ASN A 83 1.61 34.57 -1.49
CA ASN A 83 1.65 35.98 -1.10
C ASN A 83 3.06 36.54 -1.36
N THR A 84 3.25 37.84 -1.13
CA THR A 84 4.53 38.51 -1.36
C THR A 84 5.44 38.56 -0.14
N THR A 85 4.96 38.12 1.03
CA THR A 85 5.69 38.19 2.30
C THR A 85 6.29 36.85 2.72
N CYS A 86 5.63 35.73 2.43
CA CYS A 86 6.06 34.39 2.79
C CYS A 86 7.35 33.99 2.02
N PRO A 87 8.44 33.61 2.72
CA PRO A 87 9.67 33.16 2.08
C PRO A 87 9.48 31.93 1.16
N LEU A 88 8.56 31.02 1.52
CA LEU A 88 8.28 29.85 0.69
C LEU A 88 7.52 30.22 -0.58
N CYS A 89 6.53 31.12 -0.51
CA CYS A 89 5.83 31.63 -1.69
C CYS A 89 6.81 32.29 -2.67
N LYS A 90 7.76 33.10 -2.17
CA LYS A 90 8.81 33.71 -2.99
C LYS A 90 9.67 32.67 -3.71
N LYS A 91 10.04 31.58 -3.03
CA LYS A 91 10.82 30.48 -3.60
C LYS A 91 10.03 29.70 -4.66
N TYR A 92 8.72 29.49 -4.46
CA TYR A 92 7.87 28.77 -5.40
C TYR A 92 7.42 29.60 -6.61
N ARG A 93 7.37 30.94 -6.50
CA ARG A 93 6.90 31.84 -7.55
C ARG A 93 7.52 31.59 -8.95
N PRO A 94 8.85 31.45 -9.11
CA PRO A 94 9.43 31.18 -10.44
C PRO A 94 8.96 29.84 -11.05
N ALA A 95 8.68 28.84 -10.21
CA ALA A 95 8.17 27.55 -10.68
C ALA A 95 6.72 27.65 -11.11
N LEU A 96 5.89 28.37 -10.35
CA LEU A 96 4.49 28.65 -10.71
C LEU A 96 4.37 29.42 -12.03
N LEU A 97 5.21 30.44 -12.27
CA LEU A 97 5.23 31.19 -13.53
C LEU A 97 5.55 30.32 -14.74
N ARG A 98 6.52 29.41 -14.60
CA ARG A 98 6.86 28.46 -15.68
C ARG A 98 5.71 27.49 -15.94
N LEU A 99 5.14 26.94 -14.87
CA LEU A 99 4.06 25.96 -14.95
C LEU A 99 2.79 26.56 -15.56
N GLU A 100 2.44 27.80 -15.19
CA GLU A 100 1.34 28.55 -15.80
C GLU A 100 1.49 28.60 -17.32
N LYS A 101 2.66 29.02 -17.81
CA LYS A 101 2.93 29.11 -19.24
C LYS A 101 2.86 27.74 -19.93
N GLU A 102 3.41 26.71 -19.30
CA GLU A 102 3.48 25.35 -19.85
C GLU A 102 2.09 24.70 -19.97
N PHE A 103 1.27 24.80 -18.92
CA PHE A 103 -0.01 24.11 -18.86
C PHE A 103 -1.18 24.93 -19.45
N ALA A 104 -1.05 26.26 -19.57
CA ALA A 104 -2.01 27.09 -20.30
C ALA A 104 -2.20 26.63 -21.74
N ALA A 105 -1.10 26.28 -22.44
CA ALA A 105 -1.13 25.76 -23.80
C ALA A 105 -1.87 24.40 -23.92
N ARG A 106 -2.10 23.72 -22.79
CA ARG A 106 -2.73 22.40 -22.71
C ARG A 106 -4.16 22.46 -22.17
N GLY A 107 -4.70 23.67 -21.98
CA GLY A 107 -6.07 23.92 -21.53
C GLY A 107 -6.24 23.98 -20.01
N VAL A 108 -5.19 24.31 -19.26
CA VAL A 108 -5.24 24.52 -17.81
C VAL A 108 -5.19 26.02 -17.49
N SER A 109 -6.15 26.51 -16.73
CA SER A 109 -6.15 27.91 -16.25
C SER A 109 -5.57 28.04 -14.85
N PHE A 110 -5.09 29.24 -14.50
CA PHE A 110 -4.54 29.56 -13.19
C PHE A 110 -5.30 30.72 -12.53
N LEU A 111 -5.59 30.55 -11.24
CA LEU A 111 -6.11 31.57 -10.32
C LEU A 111 -5.16 31.65 -9.13
N PHE A 112 -4.56 32.81 -8.90
CA PHE A 112 -3.68 33.04 -7.76
C PHE A 112 -4.46 33.72 -6.63
N VAL A 113 -4.29 33.22 -5.42
CA VAL A 113 -5.05 33.69 -4.25
C VAL A 113 -4.08 34.14 -3.17
N ASN A 114 -4.16 35.41 -2.79
CA ASN A 114 -3.45 35.96 -1.66
C ASN A 114 -4.39 36.09 -0.46
N PRO A 115 -4.27 35.21 0.54
CA PRO A 115 -5.12 35.22 1.73
C PRO A 115 -4.65 36.24 2.79
N THR A 116 -3.49 36.89 2.60
CA THR A 116 -2.87 37.72 3.64
C THR A 116 -3.42 39.15 3.58
N LYS A 117 -4.36 39.47 4.48
CA LYS A 117 -5.05 40.79 4.53
C LYS A 117 -4.10 42.00 4.52
N THR A 118 -2.96 41.89 5.22
CA THR A 118 -1.97 42.97 5.35
C THR A 118 -0.96 43.05 4.21
N ASP A 119 -0.96 42.07 3.31
CA ASP A 119 -0.07 42.04 2.17
C ASP A 119 -0.50 43.07 1.12
N LYS A 120 0.45 43.56 0.33
CA LYS A 120 0.23 44.55 -0.74
C LYS A 120 0.81 43.97 -2.04
N PRO A 121 0.07 43.08 -2.72
CA PRO A 121 0.57 42.48 -3.95
C PRO A 121 0.73 43.57 -5.04
N GLY A 122 1.98 43.81 -5.43
CA GLY A 122 2.34 44.66 -6.57
C GLY A 122 2.41 43.85 -7.87
N ASP A 123 3.41 44.14 -8.71
CA ASP A 123 3.68 43.33 -9.90
C ASP A 123 4.05 41.89 -9.50
N HIS A 124 3.21 40.94 -9.93
CA HIS A 124 3.29 39.53 -9.59
C HIS A 124 3.84 38.67 -10.74
N GLY A 125 3.90 39.20 -11.97
CA GLY A 125 4.36 38.49 -13.16
C GLY A 125 3.44 37.37 -13.70
N PHE A 126 2.47 36.91 -12.90
CA PHE A 126 1.49 35.91 -13.35
C PHE A 126 0.55 36.46 -14.43
N ALA A 127 0.21 35.63 -15.42
CA ALA A 127 -0.72 35.96 -16.49
C ALA A 127 -2.19 35.73 -16.09
N GLY A 128 -2.41 34.76 -15.20
CA GLY A 128 -3.70 34.38 -14.65
C GLY A 128 -4.25 35.41 -13.69
N ARG A 129 -5.54 35.26 -13.35
CA ARG A 129 -6.20 36.20 -12.43
C ARG A 129 -5.56 36.09 -11.05
N TYR A 130 -5.31 37.22 -10.43
CA TYR A 130 -4.76 37.31 -9.08
C TYR A 130 -5.79 37.96 -8.18
N VAL A 131 -6.14 37.31 -7.07
CA VAL A 131 -7.13 37.79 -6.09
C VAL A 131 -6.44 38.08 -4.77
N HIS A 132 -6.77 39.23 -4.18
CA HIS A 132 -6.47 39.51 -2.77
C HIS A 132 -7.70 39.14 -1.94
N ASP A 133 -7.69 37.94 -1.36
CA ASP A 133 -8.82 37.32 -0.65
C ASP A 133 -8.94 37.86 0.78
N THR A 134 -9.19 39.18 0.90
CA THR A 134 -9.18 39.87 2.19
C THR A 134 -10.36 39.50 3.09
N ASP A 135 -11.46 39.02 2.52
CA ASP A 135 -12.65 38.53 3.24
C ASP A 135 -12.58 37.01 3.52
N GLY A 136 -11.58 36.32 2.95
CA GLY A 136 -11.32 34.90 3.16
C GLY A 136 -12.28 33.95 2.42
N VAL A 137 -13.09 34.44 1.48
CA VAL A 137 -14.13 33.64 0.84
C VAL A 137 -13.55 32.48 0.03
N LEU A 138 -12.47 32.71 -0.73
CA LEU A 138 -11.80 31.65 -1.49
C LEU A 138 -11.06 30.69 -0.55
N THR A 139 -10.40 31.22 0.48
CA THR A 139 -9.74 30.45 1.53
C THR A 139 -10.72 29.47 2.19
N ALA A 140 -11.93 29.94 2.52
CA ALA A 140 -12.99 29.14 3.10
C ALA A 140 -13.55 28.10 2.12
N ALA A 141 -13.85 28.50 0.88
CA ALA A 141 -14.49 27.63 -0.12
C ALA A 141 -13.63 26.41 -0.47
N LEU A 142 -12.31 26.60 -0.50
CA LEU A 142 -11.34 25.53 -0.77
C LEU A 142 -10.87 24.82 0.51
N GLY A 143 -11.16 25.38 1.70
CA GLY A 143 -10.64 24.90 2.97
C GLY A 143 -9.12 24.91 3.00
N ALA A 144 -8.52 25.99 2.51
CA ALA A 144 -7.07 26.15 2.43
C ALA A 144 -6.47 26.38 3.82
N THR A 145 -5.37 25.68 4.09
CA THR A 145 -4.72 25.69 5.42
C THR A 145 -3.30 26.25 5.37
N ALA A 146 -2.74 26.49 4.18
CA ALA A 146 -1.39 27.03 4.03
C ALA A 146 -1.25 27.95 2.81
N THR A 147 -0.37 28.95 2.94
CA THR A 147 -0.06 29.95 1.91
C THR A 147 0.60 29.42 0.63
N THR A 148 1.05 28.16 0.58
CA THR A 148 1.60 27.54 -0.66
C THR A 148 0.74 26.38 -1.17
N GLU A 149 -0.46 26.20 -0.59
CA GLU A 149 -1.35 25.13 -1.01
C GLU A 149 -1.91 25.41 -2.41
N VAL A 150 -1.93 24.38 -3.25
CA VAL A 150 -2.49 24.43 -4.59
C VAL A 150 -3.66 23.46 -4.69
N PHE A 151 -4.66 23.81 -5.50
CA PHE A 151 -5.88 23.04 -5.73
C PHE A 151 -6.08 22.87 -7.24
N VAL A 152 -6.48 21.69 -7.70
CA VAL A 152 -6.85 21.46 -9.10
C VAL A 152 -8.34 21.15 -9.16
N LEU A 153 -9.10 22.01 -9.83
CA LEU A 153 -10.52 21.82 -10.09
C LEU A 153 -10.73 21.36 -11.53
N ASP A 154 -11.65 20.43 -11.76
CA ASP A 154 -12.14 20.16 -13.11
C ASP A 154 -13.16 21.22 -13.57
N SER A 155 -13.63 21.13 -14.82
CA SER A 155 -14.63 22.06 -15.36
C SER A 155 -15.99 21.98 -14.65
N ALA A 156 -16.28 20.91 -13.90
CA ALA A 156 -17.46 20.79 -13.05
C ALA A 156 -17.22 21.32 -11.62
N ARG A 157 -16.08 21.98 -11.35
CA ARG A 157 -15.61 22.43 -10.03
C ARG A 157 -15.47 21.29 -9.01
N THR A 158 -15.26 20.06 -9.48
CA THR A 158 -14.87 18.97 -8.58
C THR A 158 -13.39 19.10 -8.27
N LEU A 159 -13.04 19.05 -6.98
CA LEU A 159 -11.65 19.05 -6.54
C LEU A 159 -10.97 17.73 -6.93
N GLN A 160 -9.96 17.78 -7.79
CA GLN A 160 -9.23 16.60 -8.29
C GLN A 160 -7.87 16.41 -7.57
N TYR A 161 -7.28 17.49 -7.07
CA TYR A 161 -6.03 17.46 -6.30
C TYR A 161 -5.96 18.63 -5.31
N ARG A 162 -5.34 18.42 -4.14
CA ARG A 162 -4.91 19.52 -3.26
C ARG A 162 -3.60 19.24 -2.54
N GLY A 163 -2.84 20.28 -2.21
CA GLY A 163 -1.69 20.15 -1.31
C GLY A 163 -0.46 20.90 -1.79
N ALA A 164 0.72 20.33 -1.57
CA ALA A 164 2.00 20.94 -1.91
C ALA A 164 2.27 20.94 -3.41
N PHE A 165 2.85 22.03 -3.91
CA PHE A 165 3.39 22.09 -5.27
C PHE A 165 4.40 20.95 -5.56
N ASN A 166 5.43 20.84 -4.71
CA ASN A 166 6.46 19.81 -4.71
C ASN A 166 7.09 19.72 -3.29
N ASP A 167 8.12 18.91 -3.10
CA ASP A 167 8.82 18.76 -1.81
C ASP A 167 10.19 19.47 -1.75
N GLN A 168 10.48 20.40 -2.65
CA GLN A 168 11.79 21.06 -2.69
C GLN A 168 12.03 21.97 -1.48
N TYR A 169 10.98 22.66 -1.01
CA TYR A 169 11.07 23.58 0.11
C TYR A 169 10.02 23.27 1.16
N GLY A 170 10.42 23.27 2.42
CA GLY A 170 9.48 23.20 3.54
C GLY A 170 9.92 24.06 4.70
N LEU A 171 9.21 23.96 5.82
CA LEU A 171 9.64 24.66 7.04
C LEU A 171 10.93 24.01 7.52
N GLY A 172 11.98 24.80 7.74
CA GLY A 172 13.26 24.32 8.24
C GLY A 172 14.16 23.56 7.24
N TYR A 173 13.82 23.47 5.94
CA TYR A 173 14.69 22.85 4.93
C TYR A 173 14.53 23.40 3.50
N ALA A 174 15.55 23.13 2.68
CA ALA A 174 15.53 23.34 1.24
C ALA A 174 16.40 22.28 0.56
N LEU A 175 15.92 21.71 -0.55
CA LEU A 175 16.63 20.75 -1.37
C LEU A 175 17.17 21.42 -2.63
N GLU A 176 18.26 20.89 -3.18
CA GLU A 176 18.80 21.33 -4.47
C GLU A 176 17.76 21.12 -5.59
N LYS A 177 17.06 19.97 -5.56
CA LYS A 177 16.00 19.59 -6.50
C LYS A 177 14.85 18.89 -5.75
N PRO A 178 13.60 19.01 -6.22
CA PRO A 178 12.50 18.23 -5.66
C PRO A 178 12.74 16.73 -5.87
N ARG A 179 12.34 15.92 -4.89
CA ARG A 179 12.26 14.46 -5.03
C ARG A 179 10.91 14.04 -5.61
N ALA A 180 9.85 14.83 -5.36
CA ALA A 180 8.51 14.60 -5.87
C ALA A 180 7.87 15.90 -6.39
N ASN A 181 7.30 15.88 -7.60
CA ASN A 181 6.60 17.01 -8.22
C ASN A 181 5.08 16.78 -8.23
N TYR A 182 4.43 16.88 -7.08
CA TYR A 182 3.03 16.46 -6.91
C TYR A 182 2.05 17.14 -7.87
N LEU A 183 2.09 18.48 -8.00
CA LEU A 183 1.15 19.19 -8.88
C LEU A 183 1.36 18.84 -10.36
N VAL A 184 2.62 18.75 -10.81
CA VAL A 184 2.95 18.40 -12.20
C VAL A 184 2.43 17.00 -12.51
N THR A 185 2.77 16.01 -11.68
CA THR A 185 2.32 14.63 -11.85
C THR A 185 0.79 14.55 -11.85
N ALA A 186 0.11 15.26 -10.95
CA ALA A 186 -1.35 15.27 -10.92
C ALA A 186 -1.95 15.86 -12.21
N LEU A 187 -1.41 16.98 -12.72
CA LEU A 187 -1.90 17.58 -13.97
C LEU A 187 -1.62 16.70 -15.18
N GLU A 188 -0.45 16.04 -15.26
CA GLU A 188 -0.13 15.10 -16.33
C GLU A 188 -1.11 13.93 -16.37
N ASP A 189 -1.36 13.29 -15.22
CA ASP A 189 -2.31 12.18 -15.10
C ASP A 189 -3.72 12.64 -15.50
N LEU A 190 -4.18 13.76 -14.92
CA LEU A 190 -5.53 14.30 -15.18
C LEU A 190 -5.74 14.69 -16.64
N LEU A 191 -4.74 15.26 -17.31
CA LEU A 191 -4.83 15.66 -18.72
C LEU A 191 -4.96 14.48 -19.68
N VAL A 192 -4.48 13.30 -19.28
CA VAL A 192 -4.69 12.04 -20.02
C VAL A 192 -5.83 11.19 -19.45
N GLY A 193 -6.66 11.76 -18.57
CA GLY A 193 -7.84 11.10 -18.01
C GLY A 193 -7.55 10.09 -16.90
N LYS A 194 -6.32 10.04 -16.38
CA LYS A 194 -5.91 9.20 -15.26
C LYS A 194 -6.14 9.92 -13.93
N GLN A 195 -6.49 9.15 -12.91
CA GLN A 195 -6.55 9.67 -11.54
C GLN A 195 -5.13 9.68 -10.95
N PRO A 196 -4.67 10.79 -10.36
CA PRO A 196 -3.37 10.85 -9.71
C PRO A 196 -3.29 9.83 -8.57
N VAL A 197 -2.13 9.20 -8.41
CA VAL A 197 -1.87 8.30 -7.26
C VAL A 197 -1.86 9.10 -5.96
N VAL A 198 -1.22 10.27 -5.96
CA VAL A 198 -1.23 11.21 -4.83
C VAL A 198 -2.18 12.36 -5.16
N GLN A 199 -3.36 12.35 -4.56
CA GLN A 199 -4.38 13.38 -4.76
C GLN A 199 -4.39 14.44 -3.67
N ALA A 200 -3.84 14.12 -2.49
CA ALA A 200 -3.86 15.03 -1.35
C ALA A 200 -2.57 14.97 -0.52
N THR A 201 -2.02 16.15 -0.21
CA THR A 201 -0.92 16.33 0.74
C THR A 201 -1.15 17.55 1.63
N THR A 202 -0.43 17.69 2.73
CA THR A 202 -0.24 19.00 3.38
C THR A 202 0.72 19.85 2.53
N ALA A 203 0.61 21.17 2.64
CA ALA A 203 1.51 22.11 1.99
C ALA A 203 2.31 22.90 3.03
N PRO A 204 3.62 23.13 2.84
CA PRO A 204 4.43 23.90 3.78
C PRO A 204 4.19 25.40 3.60
N GLY A 205 3.99 26.16 4.67
CA GLY A 205 3.71 27.59 4.51
C GLY A 205 3.32 28.24 5.83
N CYS A 206 3.02 29.54 5.75
CA CYS A 206 2.28 30.19 6.83
C CYS A 206 0.89 29.53 6.92
N GLU A 207 0.52 29.10 8.12
CA GLU A 207 -0.78 28.52 8.44
C GLU A 207 -1.89 29.54 8.19
N LEU A 208 -3.00 29.05 7.65
CA LEU A 208 -4.18 29.85 7.34
C LEU A 208 -5.35 29.43 8.21
N THR A 209 -6.03 30.42 8.79
CA THR A 209 -7.33 30.28 9.40
C THR A 209 -8.34 31.06 8.57
N SER A 210 -9.49 30.46 8.29
CA SER A 210 -10.58 31.16 7.62
C SER A 210 -11.46 31.86 8.66
N ASP A 211 -11.46 33.19 8.65
CA ASP A 211 -12.44 34.01 9.38
C ASP A 211 -13.74 34.24 8.58
N ALA A 212 -13.85 33.66 7.38
CA ALA A 212 -14.91 33.99 6.44
C ALA A 212 -16.31 33.58 6.92
N ALA A 213 -17.30 34.39 6.57
CA ALA A 213 -18.71 34.10 6.84
C ALA A 213 -19.23 32.89 6.05
N LYS A 214 -20.42 32.42 6.45
CA LYS A 214 -21.13 31.22 5.96
C LYS A 214 -21.05 31.05 4.44
N LEU A 215 -20.37 29.98 3.98
CA LEU A 215 -20.35 29.58 2.57
C LEU A 215 -21.74 29.15 2.08
N PRO A 216 -22.01 29.25 0.76
CA PRO A 216 -23.18 28.63 0.15
C PRO A 216 -23.19 27.12 0.45
N ARG A 217 -24.32 26.60 0.95
CA ARG A 217 -24.46 25.17 1.22
C ARG A 217 -24.68 24.43 -0.10
N VAL A 218 -23.82 23.47 -0.40
CA VAL A 218 -24.05 22.51 -1.49
C VAL A 218 -25.22 21.59 -1.09
N ALA A 219 -26.22 21.47 -1.96
CA ALA A 219 -27.37 20.62 -1.72
C ALA A 219 -26.96 19.14 -1.64
N LEU A 220 -27.57 18.37 -0.74
CA LEU A 220 -27.39 16.93 -0.66
C LEU A 220 -28.32 16.24 -1.68
N THR A 221 -27.90 16.24 -2.94
CA THR A 221 -28.60 15.56 -4.05
C THR A 221 -27.66 14.58 -4.75
N TYR A 222 -28.20 13.76 -5.65
CA TYR A 222 -27.39 12.81 -6.42
C TYR A 222 -26.29 13.53 -7.21
N HIS A 223 -26.64 14.44 -8.12
CA HIS A 223 -25.67 15.10 -8.99
C HIS A 223 -24.72 16.04 -8.24
N ALA A 224 -25.18 16.75 -7.20
CA ALA A 224 -24.32 17.66 -6.46
C ALA A 224 -23.33 16.93 -5.53
N ARG A 225 -23.70 15.75 -5.00
CA ARG A 225 -22.90 15.08 -3.96
C ARG A 225 -22.72 13.58 -4.11
N ILE A 226 -23.78 12.81 -4.32
CA ILE A 226 -23.69 11.34 -4.23
C ILE A 226 -22.97 10.73 -5.43
N GLU A 227 -23.20 11.25 -6.63
CA GLU A 227 -22.52 10.80 -7.84
C GLU A 227 -21.00 10.93 -7.70
N ARG A 228 -20.52 12.02 -7.08
CA ARG A 228 -19.10 12.22 -6.75
C ARG A 228 -18.57 11.15 -5.79
N ILE A 229 -19.31 10.85 -4.72
CA ILE A 229 -18.92 9.80 -3.74
C ILE A 229 -18.83 8.44 -4.44
N VAL A 230 -19.84 8.11 -5.25
CA VAL A 230 -19.93 6.84 -5.98
C VAL A 230 -18.82 6.72 -7.01
N GLN A 231 -18.59 7.75 -7.83
CA GLN A 231 -17.49 7.75 -8.80
C GLN A 231 -16.12 7.64 -8.12
N ALA A 232 -15.91 8.35 -7.01
CA ALA A 232 -14.63 8.37 -6.29
C ALA A 232 -14.29 7.04 -5.61
N ASN A 233 -15.29 6.38 -5.00
CA ASN A 233 -15.04 5.27 -4.07
C ASN A 233 -15.55 3.90 -4.59
N CYS A 234 -16.54 3.91 -5.48
CA CYS A 234 -17.24 2.69 -5.93
C CYS A 234 -17.05 2.42 -7.43
N GLY A 235 -16.98 3.46 -8.25
CA GLY A 235 -17.06 3.38 -9.71
C GLY A 235 -15.95 2.59 -10.39
N GLU A 236 -14.78 2.45 -9.74
CA GLU A 236 -13.69 1.62 -10.25
C GLU A 236 -14.09 0.14 -10.38
N CYS A 237 -14.96 -0.35 -9.49
CA CYS A 237 -15.48 -1.72 -9.54
C CYS A 237 -16.92 -1.75 -10.03
N HIS A 238 -17.77 -0.88 -9.49
CA HIS A 238 -19.21 -0.80 -9.73
C HIS A 238 -19.57 0.13 -10.89
N ARG A 239 -19.19 -0.28 -12.10
CA ARG A 239 -19.56 0.36 -13.36
C ARG A 239 -19.89 -0.71 -14.40
N SER A 240 -20.51 -0.29 -15.48
CA SER A 240 -20.73 -1.12 -16.66
C SER A 240 -19.39 -1.69 -17.18
N GLY A 241 -19.30 -3.02 -17.30
CA GLY A 241 -18.07 -3.73 -17.69
C GLY A 241 -16.99 -3.81 -16.61
N GLY A 242 -17.29 -3.37 -15.38
CA GLY A 242 -16.41 -3.50 -14.23
C GLY A 242 -16.37 -4.89 -13.61
N VAL A 243 -15.57 -5.06 -12.56
CA VAL A 243 -15.39 -6.34 -11.87
C VAL A 243 -16.50 -6.65 -10.87
N ALA A 244 -17.31 -5.65 -10.48
CA ALA A 244 -18.42 -5.88 -9.57
C ALA A 244 -19.60 -6.54 -10.28
N ALA A 245 -20.43 -7.28 -9.53
CA ALA A 245 -21.60 -7.99 -10.05
C ALA A 245 -22.69 -7.07 -10.64
N PHE A 246 -22.70 -5.79 -10.26
CA PHE A 246 -23.64 -4.79 -10.78
C PHE A 246 -23.00 -3.40 -10.81
N ALA A 247 -23.51 -2.56 -11.71
CA ALA A 247 -23.07 -1.19 -11.87
C ALA A 247 -23.76 -0.22 -10.90
N LEU A 248 -23.08 0.87 -10.55
CA LEU A 248 -23.59 1.99 -9.75
C LEU A 248 -23.36 3.33 -10.47
N ASP A 249 -23.15 3.30 -11.78
CA ASP A 249 -22.74 4.44 -12.61
C ASP A 249 -23.90 5.35 -13.05
N THR A 250 -25.12 5.09 -12.58
CA THR A 250 -26.32 5.90 -12.85
C THR A 250 -27.17 6.11 -11.60
N TYR A 251 -27.99 7.17 -11.57
CA TYR A 251 -28.93 7.45 -10.48
C TYR A 251 -29.82 6.24 -10.18
N ASP A 252 -30.49 5.70 -11.20
CA ASP A 252 -31.40 4.56 -11.07
C ASP A 252 -30.71 3.33 -10.49
N SER A 253 -29.48 3.05 -10.92
CA SER A 253 -28.71 1.90 -10.40
C SER A 253 -28.36 2.06 -8.92
N VAL A 254 -28.05 3.27 -8.46
CA VAL A 254 -27.78 3.56 -7.04
C VAL A 254 -29.07 3.44 -6.22
N VAL A 255 -30.19 3.97 -6.73
CA VAL A 255 -31.50 3.88 -6.07
C VAL A 255 -31.97 2.43 -5.96
N ALA A 256 -31.87 1.64 -7.03
CA ALA A 256 -32.25 0.24 -7.05
C ALA A 256 -31.46 -0.59 -6.01
N ASN A 257 -30.19 -0.23 -5.78
CA ASN A 257 -29.29 -0.94 -4.87
C ASN A 257 -29.19 -0.30 -3.47
N LYS A 258 -29.98 0.75 -3.16
CA LYS A 258 -29.84 1.57 -1.93
C LYS A 258 -29.78 0.76 -0.63
N GLY A 259 -30.60 -0.30 -0.53
CA GLY A 259 -30.68 -1.13 0.66
C GLY A 259 -29.39 -1.91 0.91
N MET A 260 -28.77 -2.41 -0.16
CA MET A 260 -27.51 -3.13 -0.08
C MET A 260 -26.35 -2.18 0.15
N ILE A 261 -26.29 -1.05 -0.56
CA ILE A 261 -25.28 0.02 -0.35
C ILE A 261 -25.26 0.43 1.13
N ARG A 262 -26.43 0.77 1.69
CA ARG A 262 -26.57 1.11 3.12
C ARG A 262 -26.02 0.00 4.03
N LYS A 263 -26.35 -1.26 3.76
CA LYS A 263 -25.92 -2.41 4.57
C LYS A 263 -24.40 -2.58 4.57
N VAL A 264 -23.76 -2.56 3.40
CA VAL A 264 -22.31 -2.80 3.29
C VAL A 264 -21.48 -1.63 3.78
N VAL A 265 -21.93 -0.40 3.55
CA VAL A 265 -21.27 0.81 4.04
C VAL A 265 -21.38 0.91 5.57
N ASN A 266 -22.54 0.59 6.16
CA ASN A 266 -22.70 0.56 7.62
C ASN A 266 -21.81 -0.51 8.27
N LYS A 267 -21.67 -1.67 7.62
CA LYS A 267 -20.79 -2.75 8.11
C LYS A 267 -19.30 -2.51 7.85
N GLY A 268 -18.94 -1.50 7.06
CA GLY A 268 -17.55 -1.25 6.67
C GLY A 268 -16.96 -2.32 5.75
N THR A 269 -17.80 -3.12 5.07
CA THR A 269 -17.33 -4.12 4.10
C THR A 269 -17.08 -3.50 2.73
N MET A 270 -17.64 -2.31 2.46
CA MET A 270 -17.45 -1.56 1.23
C MET A 270 -17.29 -0.06 1.50
N PRO A 271 -16.39 0.62 0.77
CA PRO A 271 -15.32 0.05 -0.05
C PRO A 271 -14.40 -0.86 0.78
N PRO A 272 -13.81 -1.93 0.20
CA PRO A 272 -13.03 -2.89 0.96
C PRO A 272 -11.72 -2.26 1.40
N TRP A 273 -11.60 -2.02 2.70
CA TRP A 273 -10.38 -1.56 3.34
C TRP A 273 -10.42 -1.95 4.82
N PHE A 274 -9.55 -2.88 5.20
CA PHE A 274 -9.60 -3.51 6.52
C PHE A 274 -8.41 -3.16 7.41
N ALA A 275 -7.56 -2.22 7.00
CA ALA A 275 -6.52 -1.72 7.89
C ALA A 275 -7.16 -0.96 9.07
N ALA A 276 -6.54 -1.06 10.24
CA ALA A 276 -6.92 -0.24 11.39
C ALA A 276 -6.81 1.24 11.02
N PRO A 277 -7.77 2.09 11.47
CA PRO A 277 -7.70 3.52 11.20
C PRO A 277 -6.43 4.12 11.80
N PRO A 278 -5.86 5.16 11.18
CA PRO A 278 -4.72 5.85 11.76
C PRO A 278 -5.07 6.42 13.14
N LYS A 279 -4.05 6.63 13.98
CA LYS A 279 -4.23 7.31 15.27
C LYS A 279 -4.88 8.67 15.04
N LYS A 280 -5.71 9.14 15.99
CA LYS A 280 -6.37 10.45 15.89
C LYS A 280 -5.34 11.55 15.58
N GLY A 281 -5.57 12.29 14.50
CA GLY A 281 -4.68 13.36 14.02
C GLY A 281 -3.53 12.90 13.13
N ALA A 282 -3.33 11.59 12.92
CA ALA A 282 -2.42 11.05 11.92
C ALA A 282 -3.15 10.75 10.61
N HIS A 283 -2.41 10.78 9.51
CA HIS A 283 -2.92 10.37 8.19
C HIS A 283 -2.62 8.90 7.94
N SER A 284 -3.38 8.28 7.03
CA SER A 284 -3.07 6.93 6.55
C SER A 284 -1.67 6.92 5.93
N PRO A 285 -0.82 5.90 6.21
CA PRO A 285 0.48 5.78 5.57
C PRO A 285 0.38 5.14 4.18
N PHE A 286 -0.82 4.72 3.73
CA PHE A 286 -1.00 3.94 2.51
C PHE A 286 -1.51 4.78 1.34
N ALA A 287 -0.86 4.67 0.18
CA ALA A 287 -1.23 5.37 -1.05
C ALA A 287 -2.55 4.88 -1.66
N ASN A 288 -2.89 3.62 -1.41
CA ASN A 288 -4.07 2.96 -1.97
C ASN A 288 -5.18 2.75 -0.94
N ASP A 289 -5.19 3.57 0.11
CA ASP A 289 -6.25 3.54 1.12
C ASP A 289 -7.61 3.91 0.50
N ARG A 290 -8.58 3.01 0.66
CA ARG A 290 -9.93 3.13 0.10
C ARG A 290 -10.98 3.45 1.16
N THR A 291 -10.56 3.84 2.36
CA THR A 291 -11.47 4.19 3.45
C THR A 291 -12.42 5.28 2.99
N LEU A 292 -13.72 5.03 3.10
CA LEU A 292 -14.72 6.06 2.85
C LEU A 292 -14.63 7.10 3.96
N ALA A 293 -14.31 8.34 3.59
CA ALA A 293 -14.22 9.43 4.56
C ALA A 293 -15.52 9.58 5.35
N GLU A 294 -15.45 9.85 6.64
CA GLU A 294 -16.63 9.81 7.53
C GLU A 294 -17.74 10.75 7.07
N SER A 295 -17.38 11.94 6.58
CA SER A 295 -18.33 12.87 5.98
C SER A 295 -18.96 12.38 4.67
N ASP A 296 -18.23 11.63 3.84
CA ASP A 296 -18.77 11.03 2.61
C ASP A 296 -19.72 9.88 2.95
N LYS A 297 -19.35 9.07 3.94
CA LYS A 297 -20.22 8.03 4.51
C LYS A 297 -21.52 8.65 5.04
N ASN A 298 -21.42 9.72 5.83
CA ASN A 298 -22.57 10.39 6.41
C ASN A 298 -23.50 10.98 5.35
N ASP A 299 -22.95 11.68 4.36
CA ASP A 299 -23.74 12.26 3.26
C ASP A 299 -24.43 11.17 2.43
N LEU A 300 -23.71 10.10 2.09
CA LEU A 300 -24.27 8.96 1.37
C LEU A 300 -25.43 8.31 2.15
N LEU A 301 -25.22 7.98 3.42
CA LEU A 301 -26.24 7.33 4.24
C LEU A 301 -27.44 8.25 4.52
N ALA A 302 -27.20 9.55 4.73
CA ALA A 302 -28.25 10.54 4.92
C ALA A 302 -29.11 10.68 3.66
N TRP A 303 -28.49 10.75 2.48
CA TRP A 303 -29.23 10.79 1.23
C TRP A 303 -30.00 9.50 0.98
N LEU A 304 -29.40 8.32 1.21
CA LEU A 304 -30.07 7.02 1.06
C LEU A 304 -31.29 6.85 1.99
N ALA A 305 -31.33 7.58 3.10
CA ALA A 305 -32.44 7.62 4.05
C ALA A 305 -33.46 8.74 3.78
N SER A 306 -33.21 9.59 2.78
CA SER A 306 -34.07 10.71 2.40
C SER A 306 -35.06 10.36 1.27
N ASP A 307 -35.65 11.37 0.66
CA ASP A 307 -36.47 11.29 -0.55
C ASP A 307 -35.64 11.07 -1.84
N LEU A 308 -34.33 10.84 -1.73
CA LEU A 308 -33.41 10.47 -2.81
C LEU A 308 -33.35 11.50 -3.95
N LYS A 309 -33.42 12.79 -3.65
CA LYS A 309 -33.40 13.86 -4.67
C LYS A 309 -32.23 13.69 -5.65
N GLU A 310 -32.55 13.63 -6.93
CA GLU A 310 -31.57 13.53 -8.02
C GLU A 310 -30.78 14.84 -8.17
N GLY A 311 -31.46 15.99 -8.14
CA GLY A 311 -30.84 17.32 -8.26
C GLY A 311 -30.61 17.76 -9.71
N ASP A 312 -29.88 18.85 -9.89
CA ASP A 312 -29.60 19.41 -11.22
C ASP A 312 -28.40 18.70 -11.87
N VAL A 313 -28.57 18.23 -13.09
CA VAL A 313 -27.51 17.61 -13.90
C VAL A 313 -26.33 18.56 -14.16
N ALA A 314 -26.54 19.88 -14.12
CA ALA A 314 -25.47 20.88 -14.27
C ALA A 314 -24.47 20.90 -13.10
N ASP A 315 -24.85 20.29 -11.97
CA ASP A 315 -23.99 20.08 -10.80
C ASP A 315 -23.26 18.74 -10.83
N ALA A 316 -23.57 17.84 -11.78
CA ALA A 316 -22.93 16.53 -11.88
C ALA A 316 -21.41 16.64 -12.04
N PRO A 317 -20.61 15.72 -11.45
CA PRO A 317 -19.19 15.63 -11.77
C PRO A 317 -18.98 15.25 -13.24
N LEU A 318 -17.79 15.53 -13.76
CA LEU A 318 -17.40 14.98 -15.05
C LEU A 318 -17.39 13.45 -14.97
N SER A 319 -18.05 12.79 -15.94
CA SER A 319 -18.04 11.34 -16.01
C SER A 319 -16.62 10.81 -16.14
N ARG A 320 -16.23 9.90 -15.25
CA ARG A 320 -14.94 9.21 -15.32
C ARG A 320 -14.88 8.32 -16.55
N LYS A 321 -13.80 8.44 -17.32
CA LYS A 321 -13.46 7.48 -18.37
C LYS A 321 -12.54 6.42 -17.76
N TYR A 322 -12.86 5.17 -18.00
CA TYR A 322 -12.02 4.04 -17.60
C TYR A 322 -11.35 3.49 -18.84
N GLU A 323 -10.02 3.39 -18.81
CA GLU A 323 -9.26 2.80 -19.89
C GLU A 323 -9.75 1.37 -20.16
N SER A 324 -10.04 1.08 -21.44
CA SER A 324 -10.28 -0.28 -21.91
C SER A 324 -8.96 -0.88 -22.35
N GLY A 325 -8.61 -2.08 -21.87
CA GLY A 325 -7.34 -2.73 -22.19
C GLY A 325 -6.42 -2.77 -20.99
N TRP A 326 -5.17 -2.35 -21.15
CA TRP A 326 -4.12 -2.44 -20.13
C TRP A 326 -4.02 -1.15 -19.30
N LEU A 327 -4.12 -1.27 -17.98
CA LEU A 327 -3.97 -0.18 -17.00
C LEU A 327 -2.52 0.32 -16.91
N ILE A 328 -1.56 -0.52 -17.28
CA ILE A 328 -0.14 -0.17 -17.29
C ILE A 328 0.30 0.63 -18.53
N GLY A 329 -0.61 0.87 -19.49
CA GLY A 329 -0.27 1.33 -20.84
C GLY A 329 -0.01 0.16 -21.78
N LYS A 330 0.37 0.43 -23.03
CA LYS A 330 0.63 -0.62 -24.04
C LYS A 330 1.82 -1.49 -23.58
N PRO A 331 1.63 -2.80 -23.34
CA PRO A 331 2.73 -3.69 -22.99
C PRO A 331 3.73 -3.84 -24.14
N ASP A 332 5.00 -4.01 -23.79
CA ASP A 332 6.05 -4.40 -24.73
C ASP A 332 5.91 -5.88 -25.12
N VAL A 333 5.43 -6.71 -24.18
CA VAL A 333 5.18 -8.13 -24.40
C VAL A 333 3.95 -8.59 -23.62
N VAL A 334 3.25 -9.58 -24.17
CA VAL A 334 2.12 -10.26 -23.53
C VAL A 334 2.37 -11.75 -23.53
N TYR A 335 2.25 -12.39 -22.38
CA TYR A 335 2.27 -13.85 -22.22
C TYR A 335 0.89 -14.33 -21.80
N GLN A 336 0.35 -15.33 -22.49
CA GLN A 336 -0.99 -15.86 -22.27
C GLN A 336 -0.94 -17.36 -22.10
N ILE A 337 -1.75 -17.90 -21.18
CA ILE A 337 -1.84 -19.35 -20.99
C ILE A 337 -2.35 -19.99 -22.29
N SER A 338 -1.70 -21.08 -22.70
CA SER A 338 -1.88 -21.64 -24.05
C SER A 338 -3.25 -22.27 -24.27
N LYS A 339 -3.79 -22.95 -23.25
CA LYS A 339 -5.12 -23.59 -23.30
C LYS A 339 -6.07 -22.88 -22.34
N PRO A 340 -7.29 -22.54 -22.77
CA PRO A 340 -8.34 -22.10 -21.86
C PRO A 340 -8.62 -23.17 -20.79
N ILE A 341 -8.87 -22.71 -19.58
CA ILE A 341 -9.28 -23.53 -18.45
C ILE A 341 -10.81 -23.51 -18.40
N GLU A 342 -11.43 -24.69 -18.35
CA GLU A 342 -12.88 -24.84 -18.23
C GLU A 342 -13.30 -24.70 -16.77
N ILE A 343 -14.29 -23.85 -16.49
CA ILE A 343 -14.84 -23.62 -15.14
C ILE A 343 -16.31 -24.07 -15.14
N PRO A 344 -16.70 -24.98 -14.23
CA PRO A 344 -18.09 -25.43 -14.13
C PRO A 344 -18.99 -24.32 -13.57
N ALA A 345 -20.31 -24.48 -13.73
CA ALA A 345 -21.28 -23.56 -13.15
C ALA A 345 -21.32 -23.63 -11.61
N GLU A 346 -21.07 -24.81 -11.04
CA GLU A 346 -21.27 -25.12 -9.62
C GLU A 346 -20.06 -25.85 -9.03
N GLY A 347 -19.99 -25.90 -7.70
CA GLY A 347 -18.97 -26.65 -6.95
C GLY A 347 -17.70 -25.86 -6.64
N VAL A 348 -16.63 -26.59 -6.31
CA VAL A 348 -15.30 -26.04 -6.02
C VAL A 348 -14.29 -26.59 -7.02
N MET A 349 -13.29 -25.78 -7.36
CA MET A 349 -12.19 -26.21 -8.21
C MET A 349 -10.88 -26.19 -7.42
N PRO A 350 -10.01 -27.21 -7.56
CA PRO A 350 -8.66 -27.09 -7.07
C PRO A 350 -7.92 -25.99 -7.83
N TYR A 351 -6.89 -25.42 -7.19
CA TYR A 351 -5.98 -24.48 -7.84
C TYR A 351 -5.47 -25.00 -9.18
N GLN A 352 -5.57 -24.16 -10.20
CA GLN A 352 -5.11 -24.47 -11.54
C GLN A 352 -3.71 -23.91 -11.74
N ASN A 353 -2.82 -24.71 -12.35
CA ASN A 353 -1.47 -24.28 -12.69
C ASN A 353 -1.29 -24.32 -14.20
N ALA A 354 -0.85 -23.22 -14.79
CA ALA A 354 -0.48 -23.12 -16.19
C ALA A 354 0.88 -22.45 -16.32
N SER A 355 1.68 -22.82 -17.31
CA SER A 355 3.02 -22.25 -17.49
C SER A 355 3.24 -21.75 -18.92
N VAL A 356 3.99 -20.65 -19.05
CA VAL A 356 4.35 -20.03 -20.32
C VAL A 356 5.84 -19.72 -20.30
N GLU A 357 6.57 -20.16 -21.32
CA GLU A 357 8.00 -19.87 -21.45
C GLU A 357 8.22 -18.46 -22.00
N THR A 358 9.19 -17.74 -21.43
CA THR A 358 9.69 -16.49 -22.02
C THR A 358 10.81 -16.78 -23.01
N THR A 359 10.97 -15.91 -24.00
CA THR A 359 11.85 -16.13 -25.14
C THR A 359 13.15 -15.30 -25.09
N TYR A 360 13.40 -14.59 -23.99
CA TYR A 360 14.57 -13.72 -23.86
C TYR A 360 15.82 -14.51 -23.47
N ASP A 361 16.93 -14.20 -24.14
CA ASP A 361 18.27 -14.73 -23.91
C ASP A 361 19.07 -13.94 -22.85
N GLU A 362 18.57 -12.77 -22.46
CA GLU A 362 19.10 -11.91 -21.39
C GLU A 362 18.04 -11.62 -20.30
N ASP A 363 18.53 -11.21 -19.12
CA ASP A 363 17.66 -10.77 -18.03
C ASP A 363 16.96 -9.46 -18.44
N LYS A 364 15.66 -9.34 -18.14
CA LYS A 364 14.88 -8.14 -18.38
C LYS A 364 14.46 -7.48 -17.07
N TRP A 365 14.40 -6.15 -17.08
CA TRP A 365 13.91 -5.35 -15.96
C TRP A 365 12.49 -4.89 -16.26
N VAL A 366 11.53 -5.33 -15.45
CA VAL A 366 10.10 -5.05 -15.64
C VAL A 366 9.69 -3.88 -14.73
N GLN A 367 9.36 -2.74 -15.34
CA GLN A 367 8.94 -1.53 -14.64
C GLN A 367 7.42 -1.50 -14.43
N ALA A 368 6.64 -2.12 -15.31
CA ALA A 368 5.21 -2.31 -15.08
C ALA A 368 4.73 -3.70 -15.51
N LEU A 369 3.75 -4.23 -14.78
CA LEU A 369 3.16 -5.54 -15.02
C LEU A 369 1.67 -5.53 -14.70
N GLU A 370 0.88 -6.30 -15.44
CA GLU A 370 -0.54 -6.45 -15.20
C GLU A 370 -1.01 -7.84 -15.59
N VAL A 371 -1.82 -8.47 -14.73
CA VAL A 371 -2.43 -9.76 -14.98
C VAL A 371 -3.92 -9.55 -15.31
N GLN A 372 -4.38 -10.14 -16.41
CA GLN A 372 -5.75 -10.03 -16.90
C GLN A 372 -6.37 -11.41 -17.13
N PRO A 373 -7.30 -11.83 -16.25
CA PRO A 373 -8.22 -12.91 -16.54
C PRO A 373 -9.16 -12.56 -17.69
N SER A 374 -9.57 -13.56 -18.48
CA SER A 374 -10.63 -13.38 -19.48
C SER A 374 -12.02 -13.57 -18.87
N ALA A 375 -12.15 -14.37 -17.81
CA ALA A 375 -13.38 -14.57 -17.05
C ALA A 375 -13.25 -14.00 -15.63
N ARG A 376 -13.19 -12.67 -15.53
CA ARG A 376 -12.97 -11.94 -14.26
C ARG A 376 -14.04 -12.24 -13.21
N GLU A 377 -15.23 -12.61 -13.64
CA GLU A 377 -16.38 -12.93 -12.80
C GLU A 377 -16.25 -14.25 -12.02
N VAL A 378 -15.29 -15.12 -12.38
CA VAL A 378 -15.00 -16.37 -11.67
C VAL A 378 -13.57 -16.47 -11.14
N VAL A 379 -12.66 -15.57 -11.52
CA VAL A 379 -11.27 -15.58 -11.00
C VAL A 379 -11.19 -14.83 -9.68
N HIS A 380 -10.92 -15.57 -8.60
CA HIS A 380 -10.75 -15.01 -7.26
C HIS A 380 -9.36 -14.38 -7.07
N HIS A 381 -8.29 -15.05 -7.51
CA HIS A 381 -6.96 -14.45 -7.60
C HIS A 381 -6.05 -15.23 -8.56
N VAL A 382 -4.96 -14.59 -8.97
CA VAL A 382 -3.87 -15.22 -9.73
C VAL A 382 -2.54 -14.85 -9.08
N LEU A 383 -1.65 -15.82 -8.89
CA LEU A 383 -0.23 -15.57 -8.62
C LEU A 383 0.58 -16.01 -9.84
N VAL A 384 1.51 -15.16 -10.26
CA VAL A 384 2.48 -15.49 -11.32
C VAL A 384 3.86 -15.57 -10.71
N PHE A 385 4.56 -16.66 -10.95
CA PHE A 385 5.94 -16.89 -10.52
C PHE A 385 6.86 -16.87 -11.74
N ALA A 386 7.97 -16.14 -11.66
CA ALA A 386 9.01 -16.15 -12.68
C ALA A 386 10.13 -17.11 -12.25
N LEU A 387 10.10 -18.33 -12.78
CA LEU A 387 11.05 -19.38 -12.42
C LEU A 387 12.23 -19.38 -13.40
N PRO A 388 13.49 -19.40 -12.95
CA PRO A 388 14.65 -19.55 -13.84
C PRO A 388 14.58 -20.84 -14.66
N LYS A 389 15.07 -20.81 -15.90
CA LYS A 389 15.12 -22.00 -16.78
C LYS A 389 15.78 -23.19 -16.08
N GLY A 390 15.14 -24.36 -16.14
CA GLY A 390 15.64 -25.61 -15.53
C GLY A 390 15.38 -25.72 -14.03
N SER A 391 14.68 -24.77 -13.41
CA SER A 391 14.22 -24.88 -12.02
C SER A 391 13.30 -26.09 -11.86
N ARG A 392 13.68 -27.02 -10.96
CA ARG A 392 12.88 -28.23 -10.63
C ARG A 392 11.83 -27.97 -9.55
N GLY A 393 11.86 -26.79 -8.93
CA GLY A 393 10.89 -26.35 -7.93
C GLY A 393 9.68 -25.71 -8.58
N THR A 394 8.54 -25.81 -7.90
CA THR A 394 7.31 -25.14 -8.31
C THR A 394 7.37 -23.62 -8.10
N GLY A 395 8.26 -23.11 -7.24
CA GLY A 395 8.10 -21.78 -6.64
C GLY A 395 7.03 -21.89 -5.55
N GLY A 396 7.44 -21.71 -4.30
CA GLY A 396 6.50 -21.80 -3.17
C GLY A 396 5.81 -20.46 -2.94
N GLU A 397 4.53 -20.45 -2.58
CA GLU A 397 3.83 -19.23 -2.11
C GLU A 397 4.62 -18.57 -0.97
N ALA A 398 5.28 -19.35 -0.10
CA ALA A 398 6.16 -18.83 0.95
C ALA A 398 7.39 -18.04 0.44
N GLN A 399 7.79 -18.18 -0.83
CA GLN A 399 8.96 -17.51 -1.41
C GLN A 399 8.63 -16.15 -2.05
N GLY A 400 7.35 -15.80 -2.18
CA GLY A 400 6.91 -14.60 -2.89
C GLY A 400 6.49 -14.87 -4.34
N PHE A 401 5.96 -13.83 -4.99
CA PHE A 401 5.43 -13.90 -6.36
C PHE A 401 6.01 -12.79 -7.25
N PHE A 402 6.01 -13.04 -8.56
CA PHE A 402 6.42 -12.07 -9.57
C PHE A 402 5.31 -11.05 -9.85
N ALA A 403 4.09 -11.53 -10.10
CA ALA A 403 2.89 -10.69 -10.27
C ALA A 403 1.69 -11.31 -9.56
N ALA A 404 0.68 -10.51 -9.26
CA ALA A 404 -0.58 -10.98 -8.68
C ALA A 404 -1.77 -10.26 -9.32
N TYR A 405 -2.91 -10.95 -9.32
CA TYR A 405 -4.23 -10.39 -9.58
C TYR A 405 -5.14 -10.71 -8.39
N VAL A 406 -5.82 -9.69 -7.88
CA VAL A 406 -7.00 -9.82 -7.04
C VAL A 406 -8.06 -8.83 -7.56
N PRO A 407 -9.37 -9.09 -7.39
CA PRO A 407 -10.40 -8.11 -7.72
C PRO A 407 -10.09 -6.74 -7.11
N GLY A 408 -9.96 -5.72 -7.96
CA GLY A 408 -9.60 -4.35 -7.55
C GLY A 408 -8.09 -4.06 -7.48
N ASN A 409 -7.21 -5.02 -7.77
CA ASN A 409 -5.77 -4.80 -7.94
C ASN A 409 -5.18 -5.81 -8.94
N SER A 410 -5.02 -5.39 -10.20
CA SER A 410 -4.56 -6.24 -11.30
C SER A 410 -3.15 -5.93 -11.81
N GLY A 411 -2.58 -4.79 -11.44
CA GLY A 411 -1.35 -4.31 -12.05
C GLY A 411 -0.53 -3.39 -11.15
N MET A 412 0.75 -3.29 -11.50
CA MET A 412 1.76 -2.56 -10.78
C MET A 412 2.57 -1.72 -11.76
N VAL A 413 2.71 -0.43 -11.48
CA VAL A 413 3.60 0.48 -12.20
C VAL A 413 4.60 1.03 -11.18
N TYR A 414 5.88 0.75 -11.41
CA TYR A 414 6.96 1.28 -10.59
C TYR A 414 7.50 2.60 -11.16
N PRO A 415 7.95 3.53 -10.29
CA PRO A 415 8.58 4.75 -10.74
C PRO A 415 9.90 4.46 -11.47
N GLU A 416 10.40 5.44 -12.23
CA GLU A 416 11.68 5.32 -12.91
C GLU A 416 12.80 4.94 -11.93
N GLY A 417 13.67 4.02 -12.35
CA GLY A 417 14.75 3.48 -11.53
C GLY A 417 14.35 2.31 -10.62
N TYR A 418 13.07 1.91 -10.61
CA TYR A 418 12.56 0.73 -9.88
C TYR A 418 12.05 -0.32 -10.87
N ALA A 419 12.44 -1.57 -10.71
CA ALA A 419 11.93 -2.65 -11.54
C ALA A 419 12.07 -4.03 -10.87
N LYS A 420 11.22 -4.98 -11.25
CA LYS A 420 11.40 -6.40 -10.94
C LYS A 420 12.34 -7.04 -11.97
N LYS A 421 13.13 -8.01 -11.53
CA LYS A 421 13.94 -8.82 -12.43
C LYS A 421 13.11 -9.96 -13.05
N LEU A 422 13.13 -10.08 -14.36
CA LEU A 422 12.69 -11.26 -15.11
C LEU A 422 13.95 -11.98 -15.62
N PRO A 423 14.35 -13.10 -15.02
CA PRO A 423 15.51 -13.85 -15.47
C PRO A 423 15.37 -14.34 -16.93
N LYS A 424 16.51 -14.45 -17.62
CA LYS A 424 16.56 -15.00 -18.97
C LYS A 424 15.92 -16.39 -19.05
N GLY A 425 15.15 -16.63 -20.12
CA GLY A 425 14.47 -17.89 -20.37
C GLY A 425 13.54 -18.36 -19.25
N SER A 426 13.03 -17.45 -18.43
CA SER A 426 12.12 -17.78 -17.33
C SER A 426 10.88 -18.55 -17.79
N LEU A 427 10.40 -19.45 -16.94
CA LEU A 427 9.06 -20.02 -17.02
C LEU A 427 8.11 -19.19 -16.13
N LEU A 428 7.12 -18.56 -16.74
CA LEU A 428 6.04 -17.87 -16.02
C LEU A 428 4.98 -18.90 -15.65
N ARG A 429 4.90 -19.25 -14.36
CA ARG A 429 3.88 -20.15 -13.84
C ARG A 429 2.73 -19.35 -13.21
N PHE A 430 1.54 -19.52 -13.77
CA PHE A 430 0.27 -18.99 -13.27
C PHE A 430 -0.36 -20.00 -12.34
N GLN A 431 -0.63 -19.60 -11.10
CA GLN A 431 -1.43 -20.32 -10.14
C GLN A 431 -2.75 -19.55 -9.97
N ILE A 432 -3.87 -20.17 -10.35
CA ILE A 432 -5.17 -19.50 -10.46
C ILE A 432 -6.18 -20.17 -9.53
N HIS A 433 -6.89 -19.35 -8.77
CA HIS A 433 -8.01 -19.76 -7.92
C HIS A 433 -9.33 -19.27 -8.52
N TYR A 434 -10.25 -20.21 -8.77
CA TYR A 434 -11.57 -19.94 -9.34
C TYR A 434 -12.68 -20.14 -8.31
N THR A 435 -13.68 -19.27 -8.36
CA THR A 435 -14.95 -19.39 -7.62
C THR A 435 -16.09 -19.47 -8.64
N PRO A 436 -16.64 -20.68 -8.93
CA PRO A 436 -17.83 -20.83 -9.77
C PRO A 436 -18.99 -19.94 -9.30
N ASN A 437 -19.74 -19.38 -10.25
CA ASN A 437 -20.75 -18.35 -9.97
C ASN A 437 -22.14 -18.66 -10.57
N GLY A 438 -22.43 -19.93 -10.88
CA GLY A 438 -23.69 -20.38 -11.47
C GLY A 438 -23.70 -20.42 -13.00
N LYS A 439 -22.61 -20.00 -13.67
CA LYS A 439 -22.49 -20.08 -15.13
C LYS A 439 -21.17 -20.75 -15.52
N ALA A 440 -21.26 -21.85 -16.28
CA ALA A 440 -20.08 -22.47 -16.87
C ALA A 440 -19.39 -21.51 -17.83
N THR A 441 -18.07 -21.37 -17.72
CA THR A 441 -17.29 -20.39 -18.49
C THR A 441 -15.87 -20.91 -18.75
N LYS A 442 -15.08 -20.13 -19.50
CA LYS A 442 -13.68 -20.44 -19.81
C LYS A 442 -12.80 -19.26 -19.49
N ASP A 443 -11.67 -19.52 -18.86
CA ASP A 443 -10.66 -18.50 -18.59
C ASP A 443 -9.37 -18.77 -19.38
N GLN A 444 -8.82 -17.72 -19.96
CA GLN A 444 -7.52 -17.73 -20.62
C GLN A 444 -6.70 -16.52 -20.16
N THR A 445 -6.30 -16.56 -18.90
CA THR A 445 -5.51 -15.50 -18.25
C THR A 445 -4.22 -15.16 -19.02
N LYS A 446 -3.88 -13.87 -19.04
CA LYS A 446 -2.65 -13.33 -19.63
C LYS A 446 -1.96 -12.32 -18.70
N ILE A 447 -0.69 -12.05 -18.94
CA ILE A 447 0.11 -11.01 -18.29
C ILE A 447 0.78 -10.11 -19.34
N GLY A 448 0.70 -8.80 -19.14
CA GLY A 448 1.40 -7.79 -19.93
C GLY A 448 2.56 -7.20 -19.14
N LEU A 449 3.69 -6.97 -19.80
CA LEU A 449 4.90 -6.40 -19.19
C LEU A 449 5.38 -5.18 -19.97
N ILE A 450 5.85 -4.15 -19.25
CA ILE A 450 6.59 -3.01 -19.79
C ILE A 450 7.98 -3.00 -19.16
N PHE A 451 9.00 -2.93 -20.00
CA PHE A 451 10.40 -2.97 -19.57
C PHE A 451 10.92 -1.59 -19.20
N ALA A 452 11.82 -1.56 -18.21
CA ALA A 452 12.56 -0.36 -17.86
C ALA A 452 13.47 0.04 -19.03
N LYS A 453 13.50 1.33 -19.37
CA LYS A 453 14.36 1.88 -20.44
C LYS A 453 15.85 1.84 -20.09
N GLN A 454 16.16 1.80 -18.80
CA GLN A 454 17.51 1.77 -18.25
C GLN A 454 17.57 0.74 -17.12
N ALA A 455 18.78 0.28 -16.79
CA ALA A 455 18.98 -0.57 -15.63
C ALA A 455 18.45 0.14 -14.36
N PRO A 456 17.66 -0.54 -13.52
CA PRO A 456 17.10 0.09 -12.34
C PRO A 456 18.20 0.33 -11.30
N ARG A 457 18.04 1.41 -10.53
CA ARG A 457 18.79 1.60 -9.30
C ARG A 457 18.28 0.66 -8.19
N TYR A 458 16.98 0.37 -8.20
CA TYR A 458 16.30 -0.40 -7.17
C TYR A 458 15.64 -1.64 -7.77
N GLU A 459 16.15 -2.82 -7.41
CA GLU A 459 15.48 -4.09 -7.70
C GLU A 459 14.33 -4.28 -6.71
N VAL A 460 13.11 -4.43 -7.21
CA VAL A 460 11.93 -4.74 -6.41
C VAL A 460 11.80 -6.25 -6.21
N ARG A 461 11.63 -6.69 -4.96
CA ARG A 461 11.43 -8.08 -4.58
C ARG A 461 10.21 -8.24 -3.69
N VAL A 462 9.63 -9.44 -3.71
CA VAL A 462 8.56 -9.85 -2.80
C VAL A 462 9.06 -11.10 -2.06
N ALA A 463 8.93 -11.11 -0.75
CA ALA A 463 9.23 -12.27 0.10
C ALA A 463 8.04 -12.63 0.98
N GLY A 464 7.91 -13.90 1.34
CA GLY A 464 6.91 -14.37 2.31
C GLY A 464 7.51 -14.53 3.71
N ILE A 465 6.72 -14.17 4.72
CA ILE A 465 6.93 -14.47 6.14
C ILE A 465 5.87 -15.51 6.50
N ALA A 466 6.29 -16.77 6.60
CA ALA A 466 5.37 -17.90 6.69
C ALA A 466 5.67 -18.82 7.85
N ASN A 467 4.63 -19.47 8.37
CA ASN A 467 4.74 -20.59 9.28
C ASN A 467 3.91 -21.75 8.71
N PRO A 468 4.52 -22.79 8.14
CA PRO A 468 3.79 -23.95 7.62
C PRO A 468 3.48 -25.02 8.68
N MET A 469 4.01 -24.90 9.89
CA MET A 469 4.02 -25.96 10.91
C MET A 469 2.96 -25.78 12.01
N PHE A 470 1.95 -24.94 11.80
CA PHE A 470 0.90 -24.70 12.79
C PHE A 470 -0.23 -25.75 12.75
N THR A 471 -1.02 -25.80 13.82
CA THR A 471 -2.31 -26.51 13.86
C THR A 471 -3.31 -25.67 14.64
N ILE A 472 -4.42 -25.30 14.00
CA ILE A 472 -5.54 -24.61 14.64
C ILE A 472 -6.44 -25.67 15.28
N PRO A 473 -6.67 -25.64 16.60
CA PRO A 473 -7.54 -26.60 17.26
C PRO A 473 -9.01 -26.49 16.80
N PRO A 474 -9.79 -27.58 16.85
CA PRO A 474 -11.24 -27.53 16.72
C PRO A 474 -11.87 -26.50 17.67
N GLY A 475 -12.91 -25.80 17.23
CA GLY A 475 -13.68 -24.87 18.06
C GLY A 475 -12.96 -23.57 18.47
N ALA A 476 -11.68 -23.40 18.14
CA ALA A 476 -10.91 -22.22 18.55
C ALA A 476 -11.39 -20.96 17.82
N ASN A 477 -11.90 -19.96 18.54
CA ASN A 477 -12.48 -18.75 17.95
C ASN A 477 -11.49 -17.59 17.72
N ASN A 478 -10.23 -17.75 18.15
CA ASN A 478 -9.22 -16.70 18.11
C ASN A 478 -7.79 -17.25 18.21
N HIS A 479 -7.48 -18.30 17.45
CA HIS A 479 -6.16 -18.95 17.50
C HIS A 479 -5.09 -18.08 16.83
N LYS A 480 -4.01 -17.76 17.55
CA LYS A 480 -2.91 -16.92 17.08
C LYS A 480 -1.78 -17.79 16.49
N VAL A 481 -1.30 -17.43 15.31
CA VAL A 481 -0.09 -18.00 14.70
C VAL A 481 0.87 -16.85 14.37
N ASN A 482 2.17 -17.08 14.53
CA ASN A 482 3.22 -16.12 14.24
C ASN A 482 4.31 -16.70 13.33
N ALA A 483 4.93 -15.81 12.58
CA ALA A 483 6.16 -16.01 11.84
C ALA A 483 7.01 -14.72 11.92
N SER A 484 8.32 -14.83 11.83
CA SER A 484 9.19 -13.66 11.85
C SER A 484 10.47 -13.87 11.04
N LEU A 485 10.98 -12.76 10.51
CA LEU A 485 12.35 -12.60 10.06
C LEU A 485 13.10 -11.94 11.22
N PRO A 486 13.88 -12.69 12.02
CA PRO A 486 14.51 -12.14 13.21
C PRO A 486 15.55 -11.07 12.90
N VAL A 487 16.25 -11.18 11.77
CA VAL A 487 17.28 -10.24 11.32
C VAL A 487 17.19 -10.06 9.80
N ILE A 488 17.14 -8.81 9.36
CA ILE A 488 17.26 -8.36 7.97
C ILE A 488 18.70 -7.90 7.79
N PRO A 489 19.55 -8.63 7.03
CA PRO A 489 21.00 -8.44 7.04
C PRO A 489 21.49 -7.29 6.16
N PHE A 490 20.58 -6.53 5.55
CA PHE A 490 20.88 -5.42 4.67
C PHE A 490 19.95 -4.24 4.97
N GLU A 491 20.38 -3.06 4.55
CA GLU A 491 19.51 -1.89 4.54
C GLU A 491 18.52 -1.98 3.37
N THR A 492 17.26 -1.67 3.61
CA THR A 492 16.22 -1.72 2.56
C THR A 492 15.10 -0.70 2.81
N ARG A 493 14.12 -0.68 1.91
CA ARG A 493 12.84 0.00 2.11
C ARG A 493 11.69 -0.95 1.76
N ILE A 494 10.68 -1.00 2.61
CA ILE A 494 9.45 -1.74 2.35
C ILE A 494 8.50 -0.85 1.55
N LEU A 495 8.01 -1.37 0.43
CA LEU A 495 7.05 -0.69 -0.46
C LEU A 495 5.60 -1.06 -0.12
N ALA A 496 5.35 -2.33 0.23
CA ALA A 496 4.00 -2.81 0.49
C ALA A 496 3.97 -4.05 1.38
N LEU A 497 2.82 -4.28 2.01
CA LEU A 497 2.52 -5.45 2.82
C LEU A 497 1.26 -6.14 2.30
N PHE A 498 1.20 -7.47 2.36
CA PHE A 498 0.08 -8.23 1.83
C PHE A 498 -0.20 -9.47 2.71
N PRO A 499 -1.13 -9.37 3.69
CA PRO A 499 -1.53 -10.50 4.52
C PRO A 499 -2.35 -11.52 3.72
N HIS A 500 -2.10 -12.81 3.96
CA HIS A 500 -2.80 -13.90 3.32
C HIS A 500 -3.20 -15.00 4.33
N ALA A 501 -4.48 -15.35 4.29
CA ALA A 501 -5.10 -16.46 4.99
C ALA A 501 -6.29 -16.96 4.15
N HIS A 502 -6.87 -18.09 4.53
CA HIS A 502 -8.07 -18.69 3.97
C HIS A 502 -9.31 -18.36 4.83
N LEU A 503 -10.33 -19.23 4.78
CA LEU A 503 -11.68 -18.99 5.31
C LEU A 503 -11.73 -18.71 6.82
N ARG A 504 -10.69 -19.08 7.58
CA ARG A 504 -10.66 -18.87 9.02
C ARG A 504 -9.85 -17.65 9.41
N GLY A 505 -9.16 -16.99 8.48
CA GLY A 505 -8.44 -15.75 8.73
C GLY A 505 -9.38 -14.70 9.35
N LYS A 506 -8.96 -14.14 10.48
CA LYS A 506 -9.77 -13.20 11.28
C LYS A 506 -9.11 -11.84 11.43
N ALA A 507 -7.81 -11.82 11.65
CA ALA A 507 -7.02 -10.61 11.77
C ALA A 507 -5.57 -10.86 11.38
N ALA A 508 -4.83 -9.80 11.04
CA ALA A 508 -3.41 -9.86 10.72
C ALA A 508 -2.66 -8.62 11.22
N LYS A 509 -1.36 -8.76 11.48
CA LYS A 509 -0.51 -7.66 11.97
C LYS A 509 0.95 -7.84 11.54
N TYR A 510 1.61 -6.72 11.20
CA TYR A 510 3.05 -6.64 10.92
C TYR A 510 3.73 -5.67 11.88
N ASP A 511 4.81 -6.11 12.53
CA ASP A 511 5.66 -5.25 13.37
C ASP A 511 7.11 -5.23 12.86
N LEU A 512 7.68 -4.03 12.75
CA LEU A 512 9.10 -3.82 12.51
C LEU A 512 9.81 -3.53 13.83
N ARG A 513 10.85 -4.30 14.14
CA ARG A 513 11.79 -4.05 15.24
C ARG A 513 13.09 -3.50 14.68
N THR A 514 13.50 -2.30 15.05
CA THR A 514 14.79 -1.72 14.65
C THR A 514 15.94 -2.24 15.52
N PRO A 515 17.22 -2.04 15.12
CA PRO A 515 18.37 -2.58 15.84
C PRO A 515 18.51 -2.09 17.29
N ASP A 516 17.99 -0.89 17.59
CA ASP A 516 17.90 -0.31 18.93
C ASP A 516 16.79 -0.92 19.81
N GLY A 517 16.03 -1.89 19.27
CA GLY A 517 14.94 -2.57 19.95
C GLY A 517 13.58 -1.89 19.85
N LYS A 518 13.47 -0.71 19.22
CA LYS A 518 12.17 -0.04 19.04
C LYS A 518 11.28 -0.86 18.11
N VAL A 519 10.02 -1.07 18.52
CA VAL A 519 9.01 -1.80 17.75
C VAL A 519 7.95 -0.83 17.24
N THR A 520 7.67 -0.90 15.94
CA THR A 520 6.64 -0.09 15.26
C THR A 520 5.69 -1.01 14.49
N THR A 521 4.38 -0.90 14.75
CA THR A 521 3.36 -1.56 13.94
C THR A 521 3.32 -0.91 12.56
N LEU A 522 3.59 -1.69 11.52
CA LEU A 522 3.54 -1.23 10.13
C LEU A 522 2.14 -1.36 9.52
N LEU A 523 1.42 -2.42 9.87
CA LEU A 523 0.06 -2.70 9.42
C LEU A 523 -0.67 -3.52 10.47
N GLU A 524 -1.93 -3.17 10.72
CA GLU A 524 -2.87 -3.96 11.51
C GLU A 524 -4.16 -4.10 10.70
N VAL A 525 -4.67 -5.31 10.59
CA VAL A 525 -5.91 -5.67 9.88
C VAL A 525 -6.82 -6.39 10.88
N PRO A 526 -7.64 -5.67 11.66
CA PRO A 526 -8.44 -6.26 12.74
C PRO A 526 -9.61 -7.13 12.25
N HIS A 527 -10.03 -6.95 11.00
CA HIS A 527 -11.16 -7.65 10.39
C HIS A 527 -10.75 -8.18 9.01
N TYR A 528 -9.86 -9.19 9.00
CA TYR A 528 -9.45 -9.83 7.76
C TYR A 528 -10.65 -10.51 7.08
N ASP A 529 -10.76 -10.35 5.77
CA ASP A 529 -11.77 -10.99 4.94
C ASP A 529 -11.09 -11.74 3.78
N PHE A 530 -11.26 -13.05 3.73
CA PHE A 530 -10.68 -13.92 2.70
C PHE A 530 -11.08 -13.49 1.28
N ASN A 531 -12.27 -12.92 1.10
CA ASN A 531 -12.76 -12.46 -0.20
C ASN A 531 -11.99 -11.22 -0.69
N TRP A 532 -11.27 -10.54 0.21
CA TRP A 532 -10.52 -9.32 -0.06
C TRP A 532 -9.07 -9.43 0.40
N GLN A 533 -8.28 -10.08 -0.44
CA GLN A 533 -6.83 -10.21 -0.26
C GLN A 533 -6.12 -8.95 -0.75
N LEU A 534 -6.19 -7.89 0.04
CA LEU A 534 -5.68 -6.56 -0.34
C LEU A 534 -4.17 -6.42 -0.14
N GLN A 535 -3.52 -5.75 -1.07
CA GLN A 535 -2.17 -5.22 -0.91
C GLN A 535 -2.25 -3.83 -0.25
N TYR A 536 -1.41 -3.56 0.74
CA TYR A 536 -1.32 -2.28 1.44
C TYR A 536 0.00 -1.60 1.03
N ARG A 537 -0.08 -0.61 0.13
CA ARG A 537 1.08 0.06 -0.47
C ARG A 537 1.37 1.35 0.27
N PHE A 538 2.58 1.49 0.80
CA PHE A 538 2.97 2.71 1.48
C PHE A 538 3.06 3.88 0.49
N ALA A 539 2.55 5.04 0.88
CA ALA A 539 2.75 6.29 0.15
C ALA A 539 4.23 6.71 0.18
N GLU A 540 4.88 6.48 1.32
CA GLU A 540 6.32 6.67 1.49
C GLU A 540 6.96 5.33 1.89
N PRO A 541 7.91 4.79 1.12
CA PRO A 541 8.58 3.54 1.47
C PRO A 541 9.18 3.57 2.87
N VAL A 542 8.87 2.56 3.67
CA VAL A 542 9.36 2.47 5.06
C VAL A 542 10.82 2.08 5.06
N HIS A 543 11.69 2.93 5.58
CA HIS A 543 13.11 2.62 5.74
C HIS A 543 13.33 1.51 6.78
N VAL A 544 14.16 0.54 6.43
CA VAL A 544 14.51 -0.59 7.28
C VAL A 544 16.03 -0.64 7.43
N PRO A 545 16.57 -0.21 8.59
CA PRO A 545 17.99 -0.33 8.87
C PRO A 545 18.46 -1.79 8.86
N ARG A 546 19.71 -2.02 8.46
CA ARG A 546 20.38 -3.32 8.63
C ARG A 546 20.30 -3.77 10.08
N GLY A 547 19.98 -5.04 10.30
CA GLY A 547 19.83 -5.63 11.64
C GLY A 547 18.41 -5.60 12.20
N SER A 548 17.47 -4.94 11.51
CA SER A 548 16.06 -4.93 11.92
C SER A 548 15.44 -6.33 11.86
N GLY A 549 14.37 -6.58 12.63
CA GLY A 549 13.52 -7.76 12.50
C GLY A 549 12.10 -7.39 12.04
N LEU A 550 11.41 -8.30 11.38
CA LEU A 550 10.04 -8.11 10.91
C LEU A 550 9.19 -9.31 11.32
N SER A 551 8.07 -9.08 11.99
CA SER A 551 7.14 -10.14 12.39
C SER A 551 5.82 -10.04 11.62
N TYR A 552 5.21 -11.20 11.39
CA TYR A 552 3.86 -11.34 10.89
C TYR A 552 3.05 -12.21 11.85
N VAL A 553 1.88 -11.75 12.21
CA VAL A 553 0.96 -12.46 13.10
C VAL A 553 -0.41 -12.48 12.46
N ALA A 554 -1.10 -13.62 12.56
CA ALA A 554 -2.47 -13.77 12.12
C ALA A 554 -3.29 -14.52 13.18
N TRP A 555 -4.58 -14.23 13.20
CA TRP A 555 -5.55 -14.89 14.07
C TRP A 555 -6.57 -15.63 13.22
N TYR A 556 -7.02 -16.78 13.71
CA TYR A 556 -7.95 -17.65 13.02
C TYR A 556 -9.16 -18.00 13.88
N ASP A 557 -10.34 -18.05 13.26
CA ASP A 557 -11.60 -18.48 13.84
C ASP A 557 -12.05 -19.83 13.23
N ASN A 558 -11.70 -20.92 13.92
CA ASN A 558 -12.14 -22.28 13.66
C ASN A 558 -13.34 -22.69 14.55
N SER A 559 -14.12 -21.72 15.07
CA SER A 559 -15.34 -22.01 15.83
C SER A 559 -16.55 -22.20 14.93
N ASP A 560 -17.63 -22.69 15.53
CA ASP A 560 -18.97 -22.80 14.92
C ASP A 560 -19.65 -21.43 14.71
N LYS A 561 -19.09 -20.35 15.29
CA LYS A 561 -19.57 -18.98 15.10
C LYS A 561 -19.05 -18.33 13.83
N ASN A 562 -18.02 -18.88 13.20
CA ASN A 562 -17.55 -18.43 11.89
C ASN A 562 -18.43 -19.06 10.80
N PRO A 563 -19.33 -18.30 10.13
CA PRO A 563 -20.23 -18.85 9.11
C PRO A 563 -19.49 -19.36 7.86
N ALA A 564 -18.23 -18.98 7.65
CA ALA A 564 -17.40 -19.46 6.55
C ALA A 564 -16.64 -20.76 6.90
N ASN A 565 -16.71 -21.23 8.15
CA ASN A 565 -16.00 -22.43 8.59
C ASN A 565 -16.69 -23.70 8.05
N PRO A 566 -16.05 -24.48 7.17
CA PRO A 566 -16.66 -25.67 6.58
C PRO A 566 -16.82 -26.82 7.57
N ASP A 567 -16.00 -26.88 8.63
CA ASP A 567 -16.06 -27.93 9.65
C ASP A 567 -15.33 -27.47 10.92
N PRO A 568 -16.06 -26.96 11.94
CA PRO A 568 -15.47 -26.47 13.19
C PRO A 568 -14.98 -27.59 14.13
N THR A 569 -15.30 -28.85 13.82
CA THR A 569 -14.94 -30.01 14.66
C THR A 569 -13.56 -30.57 14.35
N LYS A 570 -12.94 -30.16 13.24
CA LYS A 570 -11.63 -30.63 12.81
C LYS A 570 -10.52 -29.66 13.15
N ALA A 571 -9.35 -30.23 13.44
CA ALA A 571 -8.11 -29.48 13.50
C ALA A 571 -7.69 -29.09 12.08
N VAL A 572 -7.15 -27.88 11.91
CA VAL A 572 -6.79 -27.33 10.60
C VAL A 572 -5.30 -27.07 10.54
N LYS A 573 -4.67 -27.38 9.40
CA LYS A 573 -3.22 -27.25 9.17
C LYS A 573 -2.97 -26.49 7.87
N TRP A 574 -1.69 -26.17 7.61
CA TRP A 574 -1.26 -25.61 6.35
C TRP A 574 -1.74 -26.44 5.16
N GLY A 575 -2.30 -25.80 4.13
CA GLY A 575 -2.54 -26.46 2.86
C GLY A 575 -3.11 -25.53 1.79
N PRO A 576 -3.03 -25.93 0.51
CA PRO A 576 -3.39 -25.07 -0.61
C PRO A 576 -4.89 -24.84 -0.75
N GLN A 577 -5.74 -25.78 -0.31
CA GLN A 577 -7.19 -25.64 -0.45
C GLN A 577 -7.77 -24.63 0.55
N THR A 578 -8.83 -23.93 0.15
CA THR A 578 -9.50 -22.90 0.98
C THR A 578 -10.09 -23.42 2.28
N HIS A 579 -10.42 -24.72 2.34
CA HIS A 579 -10.87 -25.38 3.58
C HIS A 579 -9.71 -25.77 4.52
N ASN A 580 -8.47 -25.78 4.03
CA ASN A 580 -7.26 -25.77 4.85
C ASN A 580 -6.95 -24.32 5.25
N GLU A 581 -5.74 -24.04 5.75
CA GLU A 581 -5.38 -22.69 6.15
C GLU A 581 -3.96 -22.33 5.72
N MET A 582 -3.63 -21.03 5.70
CA MET A 582 -2.27 -20.54 5.47
C MET A 582 -1.92 -19.43 6.46
N HIS A 583 -0.69 -19.48 6.97
CA HIS A 583 -0.09 -18.39 7.72
C HIS A 583 1.03 -17.76 6.89
N LEU A 584 0.66 -16.77 6.08
CA LEU A 584 1.54 -16.18 5.09
C LEU A 584 1.35 -14.67 5.01
N GLY A 585 2.42 -13.93 5.29
CA GLY A 585 2.46 -12.49 5.09
C GLY A 585 3.51 -12.11 4.05
N TYR A 586 3.11 -11.47 2.96
CA TYR A 586 4.06 -11.00 1.96
C TYR A 586 4.55 -9.58 2.25
N VAL A 587 5.81 -9.34 1.90
CA VAL A 587 6.48 -8.04 2.01
C VAL A 587 7.13 -7.72 0.68
N GLU A 588 6.77 -6.59 0.08
CA GLU A 588 7.45 -6.04 -1.08
C GLU A 588 8.49 -5.01 -0.63
N PHE A 589 9.73 -5.15 -1.10
CA PHE A 589 10.86 -4.31 -0.68
C PHE A 589 11.84 -4.08 -1.84
N VAL A 590 12.83 -3.21 -1.63
CA VAL A 590 13.85 -2.89 -2.64
C VAL A 590 15.28 -3.15 -2.21
N LEU A 591 16.11 -3.59 -3.15
CA LEU A 591 17.56 -3.63 -2.99
C LEU A 591 18.20 -2.56 -3.88
N ASP A 592 19.15 -1.77 -3.36
CA ASP A 592 19.93 -0.84 -4.17
C ASP A 592 20.97 -1.65 -4.97
N ALA A 593 20.89 -1.59 -6.30
CA ALA A 593 21.80 -2.33 -7.18
C ALA A 593 23.27 -1.92 -7.01
N ARG A 594 23.54 -0.77 -6.38
CA ARG A 594 24.90 -0.32 -6.06
C ARG A 594 25.42 -0.89 -4.73
N SER A 595 24.53 -1.36 -3.86
CA SER A 595 24.91 -2.09 -2.64
C SER A 595 25.06 -3.60 -2.86
N THR A 596 24.69 -4.13 -4.03
CA THR A 596 24.67 -5.57 -4.34
C THR A 596 25.94 -6.10 -5.01
N ASN A 597 27.09 -5.42 -4.90
CA ASN A 597 28.39 -6.00 -5.31
C ASN A 597 28.85 -7.16 -4.40
N GLU A 598 28.09 -7.49 -3.36
CA GLU A 598 28.26 -8.70 -2.57
C GLU A 598 27.19 -9.71 -3.01
N ASN A 599 27.61 -10.90 -3.46
CA ASN A 599 26.70 -12.03 -3.66
C ASN A 599 26.03 -12.35 -2.32
N PHE A 600 24.81 -11.87 -2.12
CA PHE A 600 24.01 -12.19 -0.93
C PHE A 600 23.37 -13.56 -1.07
N ASP A 601 24.11 -14.61 -0.71
CA ASP A 601 23.50 -15.80 -0.13
C ASP A 601 22.99 -15.42 1.26
N PHE A 602 21.74 -15.75 1.59
CA PHE A 602 21.22 -15.58 2.95
C PHE A 602 22.19 -16.30 3.91
N PRO A 603 22.89 -15.59 4.82
CA PRO A 603 23.68 -16.28 5.82
C PRO A 603 22.68 -17.04 6.70
N LYS A 604 22.70 -18.37 6.56
CA LYS A 604 21.93 -19.24 7.44
C LYS A 604 22.44 -18.97 8.86
N PRO A 605 21.59 -18.58 9.83
CA PRO A 605 22.06 -18.35 11.19
C PRO A 605 22.78 -19.61 11.68
N GLU A 606 23.92 -19.40 12.33
CA GLU A 606 24.74 -20.46 12.88
C GLU A 606 23.93 -21.20 13.95
N VAL A 607 23.59 -22.46 13.69
CA VAL A 607 22.73 -23.26 14.56
C VAL A 607 23.62 -23.81 15.68
N LYS A 608 23.48 -23.30 16.90
CA LYS A 608 24.17 -23.86 18.07
C LYS A 608 23.36 -25.04 18.62
N ILE A 609 23.94 -26.23 18.57
CA ILE A 609 23.35 -27.44 19.17
C ILE A 609 23.52 -27.33 20.70
N PRO A 610 22.45 -27.45 21.50
CA PRO A 610 22.56 -27.44 22.96
C PRO A 610 23.49 -28.56 23.45
N LYS A 611 24.32 -28.28 24.46
CA LYS A 611 25.26 -29.26 25.04
C LYS A 611 24.60 -30.57 25.51
N GLY A 612 23.29 -30.57 25.75
CA GLY A 612 22.51 -31.73 26.18
C GLY A 612 21.77 -32.47 25.06
N GLY A 613 22.09 -32.21 23.79
CA GLY A 613 21.45 -32.81 22.62
C GLY A 613 20.04 -32.29 22.36
N ILE A 614 19.49 -32.64 21.20
CA ILE A 614 18.15 -32.22 20.76
C ILE A 614 17.19 -33.40 20.84
N VAL A 615 16.13 -33.25 21.62
CA VAL A 615 15.10 -34.29 21.75
C VAL A 615 14.49 -34.60 20.40
N ILE A 616 14.48 -35.89 20.03
CA ILE A 616 13.88 -36.35 18.78
C ILE A 616 12.35 -36.25 18.91
N PRO A 617 11.67 -35.41 18.10
CA PRO A 617 10.22 -35.32 18.15
C PRO A 617 9.58 -36.68 17.83
N GLU A 618 8.47 -37.00 18.50
CA GLU A 618 7.81 -38.33 18.42
C GLU A 618 7.59 -38.80 16.98
N GLN A 619 7.16 -37.90 16.11
CA GLN A 619 6.93 -38.13 14.68
C GLN A 619 8.17 -38.53 13.87
N PHE A 620 9.37 -38.30 14.39
CA PHE A 620 10.64 -38.63 13.75
C PHE A 620 11.43 -39.73 14.45
N LYS A 621 10.96 -40.21 15.61
CA LYS A 621 11.66 -41.25 16.40
C LYS A 621 11.99 -42.48 15.56
N ASN A 622 11.05 -42.99 14.77
CA ASN A 622 11.31 -44.19 13.96
C ASN A 622 12.35 -43.99 12.84
N GLY A 623 12.48 -42.76 12.32
CA GLY A 623 13.44 -42.45 11.25
C GLY A 623 14.83 -42.06 11.75
N LEU A 624 14.89 -41.47 12.95
CA LEU A 624 16.12 -40.92 13.52
C LEU A 624 16.73 -41.81 14.62
N LYS A 625 16.01 -42.78 15.17
CA LYS A 625 16.49 -43.71 16.21
C LYS A 625 17.78 -44.45 15.85
N ARG A 626 18.05 -44.71 14.57
CA ARG A 626 19.29 -45.36 14.13
C ARG A 626 20.53 -44.44 14.18
N PHE A 627 20.32 -43.14 14.39
CA PHE A 627 21.36 -42.11 14.48
C PHE A 627 21.53 -41.57 15.90
N ASP A 628 20.61 -41.90 16.80
CA ASP A 628 20.77 -41.79 18.26
C ASP A 628 21.63 -42.98 18.73
N THR A 629 22.94 -42.80 18.62
CA THR A 629 23.94 -43.85 18.89
C THR A 629 24.14 -44.09 20.38
N ASN A 630 23.85 -43.09 21.21
CA ASN A 630 23.96 -43.19 22.66
C ASN A 630 22.64 -43.66 23.33
N GLY A 631 21.53 -43.67 22.59
CA GLY A 631 20.23 -44.19 23.01
C GLY A 631 19.47 -43.31 23.99
N ASP A 632 19.82 -42.03 24.10
CA ASP A 632 19.24 -41.10 25.08
C ASP A 632 17.96 -40.40 24.59
N GLY A 633 17.51 -40.71 23.37
CA GLY A 633 16.33 -40.13 22.73
C GLY A 633 16.58 -38.72 22.18
N LYS A 634 17.84 -38.29 22.10
CA LYS A 634 18.28 -37.00 21.59
C LYS A 634 19.33 -37.21 20.50
N LEU A 635 19.63 -36.12 19.78
CA LEU A 635 20.75 -36.07 18.85
C LEU A 635 21.74 -35.02 19.32
N ASP A 636 22.96 -35.45 19.62
CA ASP A 636 24.08 -34.57 19.91
C ASP A 636 24.77 -34.03 18.63
N GLU A 637 25.79 -33.20 18.80
CA GLU A 637 26.51 -32.58 17.68
C GLU A 637 27.15 -33.63 16.75
N LYS A 638 27.70 -34.71 17.30
CA LYS A 638 28.34 -35.77 16.51
C LYS A 638 27.31 -36.60 15.76
N GLU A 639 26.18 -36.88 16.39
CA GLU A 639 25.07 -37.64 15.80
C GLU A 639 24.40 -36.86 14.68
N ILE A 640 24.25 -35.54 14.84
CA ILE A 640 23.76 -34.64 13.78
C ILE A 640 24.77 -34.53 12.63
N ASP A 641 26.06 -34.50 12.93
CA ASP A 641 27.10 -34.44 11.91
C ASP A 641 27.18 -35.72 11.06
N ALA A 642 26.83 -36.86 11.63
CA ALA A 642 26.78 -38.16 10.96
C ALA A 642 25.51 -38.37 10.11
N LEU A 643 24.53 -37.45 10.15
CA LEU A 643 23.31 -37.57 9.36
C LEU A 643 23.57 -37.41 7.85
N PRO A 644 22.82 -38.12 6.98
CA PRO A 644 22.83 -37.86 5.56
C PRO A 644 22.54 -36.39 5.25
N PRO A 645 23.17 -35.75 4.24
CA PRO A 645 23.09 -34.30 4.03
C PRO A 645 21.67 -33.72 3.97
N ALA A 646 20.73 -34.43 3.35
CA ALA A 646 19.33 -34.01 3.27
C ALA A 646 18.62 -34.04 4.64
N VAL A 647 18.93 -35.05 5.47
CA VAL A 647 18.35 -35.22 6.81
C VAL A 647 18.98 -34.23 7.78
N LYS A 648 20.30 -34.04 7.70
CA LYS A 648 21.04 -33.01 8.46
C LYS A 648 20.47 -31.62 8.20
N ASN A 649 20.23 -31.27 6.93
CA ASN A 649 19.64 -29.98 6.57
C ASN A 649 18.23 -29.79 7.15
N ALA A 650 17.38 -30.82 7.12
CA ALA A 650 16.03 -30.76 7.69
C ALA A 650 16.06 -30.60 9.23
N VAL A 651 16.97 -31.29 9.93
CA VAL A 651 17.16 -31.15 11.37
C VAL A 651 17.68 -29.75 11.73
N LEU A 652 18.64 -29.22 10.97
CA LEU A 652 19.16 -27.87 11.18
C LEU A 652 18.12 -26.78 10.88
N GLU A 653 17.24 -26.98 9.89
CA GLU A 653 16.10 -26.07 9.67
C GLU A 653 15.08 -26.13 10.80
N TYR A 654 14.74 -27.32 11.30
CA TYR A 654 13.87 -27.47 12.46
C TYR A 654 14.39 -26.67 13.67
N LEU A 655 15.69 -26.75 13.95
CA LEU A 655 16.33 -26.03 15.05
C LEU A 655 16.27 -24.50 14.90
N ARG A 656 16.40 -23.99 13.68
CA ARG A 656 16.25 -22.55 13.41
C ARG A 656 14.86 -22.04 13.73
N HIS A 657 13.85 -22.92 13.70
CA HIS A 657 12.45 -22.57 14.00
C HIS A 657 12.08 -22.75 15.48
N THR A 658 12.78 -23.59 16.24
CA THR A 658 12.42 -23.92 17.63
C THR A 658 13.29 -23.27 18.71
N THR A 659 14.45 -22.70 18.36
CA THR A 659 15.40 -22.10 19.34
C THR A 659 15.27 -20.59 19.52
N SER A 660 14.18 -19.97 19.04
CA SER A 660 13.91 -18.53 19.15
C SER A 660 13.00 -18.15 20.32
N GLU A 661 13.02 -18.91 21.43
CA GLU A 661 12.42 -18.50 22.71
C GLU A 661 13.42 -17.75 23.58
#